data_AF-A0A6L9J8E1-F1
#
_entry.id   AF-A0A6L9J8E1-F1
#
_cell.length_a   1.000
_cell.length_b   1.000
_cell.length_c   1.000
_cell.angle_alpha   90.00
_cell.angle_beta   90.00
_cell.angle_gamma   90.00
#
_symmetry.space_group_name_H-M   'P 1'
#
loop_
_entity.id
_entity.type
_entity.pdbx_description
1 polymer ?
#
loop_
_entity_poly.entity_id
_entity_poly.type
_entity_poly.pdbx_seq_one_letter_code
_entity_poly.pdbx_strand_id
1 'polypeptide(L)'
;MRRLIGLFLLLLPLGLTACGVNMAGEPDLIVEAERGDTFDVRGSLVQQEDGGPALPPELVVSLLIVDARDGSQVALRETSTDAAGEFAFEDVPHQFMYFYQFETTYAGIAQGAIFLGEFLWDELDAGLTPGVFVWDPPTDGGVIEIDVPIDETPEGVGSMGIADPTESGFVPPDAPASDPSTADSAVPADDAAAPAPSTADLGLFALNLAPVGESPAADAPTDGPAEVPAPPAATVPDSPDAGTMIQAGPTIDIRGTLVQGTADGPALPPGLEVSLFVANRQTNQFVVLNADAQTESELVSRRTFSDENNTFTFTGVPYDATYRYFFDVIYADVPQGTQAANVAPGEDLEVEITLFERTIDPATVSVTYSQTLINFAPTFIEQEAQRANVQAGIGLEIRQEIWLQNTGDQIVTTDEMATNGWPVAVRMELPVNSFGIEVVSESDSRYEVTMVNNFIPVVKDTWPLMPGDTKEILVLYYLPYTDSAIIETSFGYPALAAEILVPNDVVRFESEQFETEGEFAYRVDDSGLQVAPLLPGEDFDETNPQLVRAYELRETLPADQYLSFTLLGRPSVSLEVMSPERQQSALAAAADDDDDSSSSTNLLSVVLAGMGLAVLGLAGVMWWRQRRVAAPAPAPRPAADGWQPPNPARGKEALLAAIAELDAAYEAGDLARNTYHARRERVKELLFPLMDDAAYPEDEA
;
A
#
# COMPACT_ATOMS: atom_id res chain seq x y z
N MET A 1 45.15 2.33 -52.47
CA MET A 1 46.53 2.81 -52.70
C MET A 1 46.97 3.52 -51.42
N ARG A 2 47.72 2.86 -50.54
CA ARG A 2 49.19 2.77 -50.52
C ARG A 2 49.88 4.10 -50.14
N ARG A 3 50.50 4.02 -48.95
CA ARG A 3 51.80 4.58 -48.50
C ARG A 3 51.81 6.00 -47.94
N LEU A 4 52.72 6.38 -47.03
CA LEU A 4 53.61 5.77 -46.00
C LEU A 4 54.62 6.89 -45.62
N ILE A 5 55.13 6.89 -44.38
CA ILE A 5 56.45 7.39 -43.89
C ILE A 5 56.53 8.78 -43.24
N GLY A 6 56.98 8.74 -41.97
CA GLY A 6 57.65 9.84 -41.27
C GLY A 6 58.11 9.43 -39.85
N LEU A 7 59.08 8.52 -39.75
CA LEU A 7 59.70 7.97 -38.52
C LEU A 7 61.04 8.66 -38.21
N PHE A 8 61.31 8.99 -36.93
CA PHE A 8 62.65 9.26 -36.34
C PHE A 8 62.58 8.87 -34.83
N LEU A 9 63.07 7.70 -34.39
CA LEU A 9 64.40 7.40 -33.77
C LEU A 9 64.82 8.34 -32.60
N LEU A 10 65.38 7.94 -31.44
CA LEU A 10 65.82 6.66 -30.81
C LEU A 10 66.42 7.01 -29.40
N LEU A 11 66.32 6.13 -28.38
CA LEU A 11 67.41 5.64 -27.48
C LEU A 11 66.97 5.11 -26.08
N LEU A 12 67.24 3.81 -25.87
CA LEU A 12 67.28 2.96 -24.65
C LEU A 12 68.53 3.30 -23.75
N PRO A 13 68.80 2.70 -22.54
CA PRO A 13 68.54 1.30 -22.15
C PRO A 13 68.27 0.91 -20.67
N LEU A 14 67.97 -0.40 -20.54
CA LEU A 14 67.84 -1.29 -19.37
C LEU A 14 69.04 -1.41 -18.40
N GLY A 15 68.73 -1.80 -17.15
CA GLY A 15 69.57 -2.58 -16.21
C GLY A 15 68.75 -3.03 -14.99
N LEU A 16 68.28 -4.28 -14.92
CA LEU A 16 68.88 -5.48 -14.29
C LEU A 16 68.53 -5.69 -12.79
N THR A 17 67.75 -6.77 -12.57
CA THR A 17 67.84 -7.82 -11.52
C THR A 17 67.63 -7.55 -10.02
N ALA A 18 66.75 -8.40 -9.48
CA ALA A 18 66.85 -9.14 -8.22
C ALA A 18 66.52 -8.41 -6.90
N CYS A 19 65.29 -8.63 -6.42
CA CYS A 19 65.02 -9.05 -5.04
C CYS A 19 63.73 -9.87 -5.05
N GLY A 20 63.82 -11.14 -4.65
CA GLY A 20 62.65 -11.92 -4.27
C GLY A 20 62.13 -11.39 -2.94
N VAL A 21 60.83 -11.12 -2.88
CA VAL A 21 60.11 -10.89 -1.62
C VAL A 21 58.83 -11.71 -1.70
N ASN A 22 58.59 -12.49 -0.65
CA ASN A 22 57.44 -13.36 -0.43
C ASN A 22 56.11 -12.67 -0.79
N MET A 23 55.31 -13.32 -1.63
CA MET A 23 53.86 -13.11 -1.67
C MET A 23 53.22 -14.17 -0.76
N ALA A 24 53.22 -13.88 0.53
CA ALA A 24 52.41 -14.52 1.55
C ALA A 24 52.15 -13.46 2.61
N GLY A 25 51.23 -12.56 2.29
CA GLY A 25 50.66 -11.57 3.18
C GLY A 25 49.28 -11.29 2.62
N GLU A 26 48.25 -11.75 3.35
CA GLU A 26 46.90 -11.24 3.16
C GLU A 26 46.98 -9.71 3.16
N PRO A 27 46.28 -9.01 2.25
CA PRO A 27 46.09 -7.60 2.44
C PRO A 27 45.27 -7.44 3.73
N ASP A 28 45.92 -7.02 4.82
CA ASP A 28 45.23 -6.29 5.88
C ASP A 28 44.56 -5.11 5.19
N LEU A 29 43.27 -5.28 4.86
CA LEU A 29 42.37 -4.17 4.66
C LEU A 29 42.30 -3.47 6.01
N ILE A 30 43.23 -2.55 6.24
CA ILE A 30 43.01 -1.48 7.18
C ILE A 30 41.84 -0.69 6.57
N VAL A 31 40.63 -1.04 7.00
CA VAL A 31 39.49 -0.14 6.94
C VAL A 31 39.94 1.06 7.79
N GLU A 32 40.51 2.07 7.13
CA GLU A 32 40.57 3.39 7.73
C GLU A 32 39.12 3.74 8.01
N ALA A 33 38.73 3.69 9.29
CA ALA A 33 37.46 4.21 9.75
C ALA A 33 37.44 5.68 9.34
N GLU A 34 36.74 5.98 8.24
CA GLU A 34 36.35 7.34 7.91
C GLU A 34 35.73 7.91 9.19
N ARG A 35 36.35 8.97 9.74
CA ARG A 35 35.68 9.79 10.74
C ARG A 35 34.45 10.32 10.03
N GLY A 36 33.29 9.73 10.30
CA GLY A 36 32.02 10.23 9.77
C GLY A 36 31.91 11.71 10.09
N ASP A 37 31.55 12.51 9.09
CA ASP A 37 31.26 13.92 9.31
C ASP A 37 30.16 14.03 10.37
N THR A 38 30.33 14.96 11.32
CA THR A 38 29.31 15.29 12.30
C THR A 38 28.73 16.67 11.99
N PHE A 39 27.49 16.91 12.38
CA PHE A 39 26.82 18.20 12.24
C PHE A 39 26.00 18.51 13.48
N ASP A 40 25.68 19.79 13.68
CA ASP A 40 24.80 20.23 14.75
C ASP A 40 23.37 20.30 14.20
N VAL A 41 22.43 19.65 14.87
CA VAL A 41 21.00 19.73 14.56
C VAL A 41 20.37 20.74 15.50
N ARG A 42 19.61 21.70 14.96
CA ARG A 42 18.78 22.63 15.75
C ARG A 42 17.35 22.56 15.27
N GLY A 43 16.41 22.42 16.18
CA GLY A 43 14.99 22.37 15.87
C GLY A 43 14.17 23.13 16.89
N SER A 44 12.86 23.17 16.66
CA SER A 44 11.90 23.76 17.60
C SER A 44 10.67 22.88 17.71
N LEU A 45 10.14 22.75 18.93
CA LEU A 45 8.80 22.21 19.13
C LEU A 45 7.77 23.29 18.77
N VAL A 46 6.82 22.96 17.89
CA VAL A 46 5.77 23.90 17.46
C VAL A 46 4.41 23.37 17.90
N GLN A 47 3.70 24.15 18.71
CA GLN A 47 2.31 23.86 19.06
C GLN A 47 1.42 24.23 17.88
N GLN A 48 0.76 23.24 17.28
CA GLN A 48 -0.02 23.44 16.06
C GLN A 48 -1.39 24.07 16.32
N GLU A 49 -1.91 23.99 17.55
CA GLU A 49 -3.20 24.56 17.92
C GLU A 49 -3.10 26.08 18.12
N ASP A 50 -3.78 26.84 17.27
CA ASP A 50 -3.84 28.30 17.36
C ASP A 50 -4.44 28.73 18.71
N GLY A 51 -3.59 29.30 19.58
CA GLY A 51 -3.98 29.73 20.92
C GLY A 51 -3.82 28.68 22.02
N GLY A 52 -3.16 27.54 21.73
CA GLY A 52 -2.75 26.57 22.75
C GLY A 52 -1.84 27.19 23.85
N PRO A 53 -1.75 26.57 25.04
CA PRO A 53 -0.82 26.99 26.09
C PRO A 53 0.62 27.07 25.55
N ALA A 54 1.44 27.94 26.13
CA ALA A 54 2.86 27.94 25.81
C ALA A 54 3.49 26.59 26.19
N LEU A 55 4.36 26.07 25.33
CA LEU A 55 5.10 24.83 25.62
C LEU A 55 5.89 24.98 26.92
N PRO A 56 5.84 23.99 27.83
CA PRO A 56 6.66 24.01 29.02
C PRO A 56 8.14 23.98 28.60
N PRO A 57 8.99 24.77 29.28
CA PRO A 57 10.43 24.66 29.07
C PRO A 57 10.91 23.28 29.54
N GLU A 58 12.09 22.87 29.06
CA GLU A 58 12.77 21.63 29.46
C GLU A 58 12.04 20.34 29.02
N LEU A 59 11.25 20.38 27.93
CA LEU A 59 10.73 19.17 27.31
C LEU A 59 11.89 18.35 26.74
N VAL A 60 11.98 17.09 27.13
CA VAL A 60 13.03 16.19 26.63
C VAL A 60 12.71 15.81 25.19
N VAL A 61 13.69 16.03 24.30
CA VAL A 61 13.66 15.61 22.91
C VAL A 61 14.73 14.54 22.73
N SER A 62 14.32 13.38 22.26
CA SER A 62 15.18 12.25 21.90
C SER A 62 15.43 12.27 20.40
N LEU A 63 16.68 12.03 19.99
CA LEU A 63 17.08 11.81 18.60
C LEU A 63 17.61 10.37 18.48
N LEU A 64 16.84 9.52 17.80
CA LEU A 64 17.24 8.19 17.40
C LEU A 64 17.82 8.23 15.97
N ILE A 65 19.01 7.68 15.81
CA ILE A 65 19.71 7.57 14.52
C ILE A 65 19.78 6.09 14.16
N VAL A 66 19.21 5.72 13.02
CA VAL A 66 19.15 4.33 12.54
C VAL A 66 19.83 4.23 11.18
N ASP A 67 20.68 3.22 10.99
CA ASP A 67 21.25 2.91 9.68
C ASP A 67 20.19 2.22 8.82
N ALA A 68 19.73 2.87 7.77
CA ALA A 68 18.72 2.38 6.84
C ALA A 68 19.15 1.13 6.07
N ARG A 69 20.46 0.83 6.02
CA ARG A 69 20.98 -0.34 5.29
C ARG A 69 20.66 -1.65 6.00
N ASP A 70 20.68 -1.64 7.33
CA ASP A 70 20.53 -2.85 8.15
C ASP A 70 19.59 -2.68 9.36
N GLY A 71 18.95 -1.51 9.49
CA GLY A 71 18.03 -1.17 10.57
C GLY A 71 18.70 -1.01 11.93
N SER A 72 20.04 -1.02 12.00
CA SER A 72 20.75 -0.96 13.28
C SER A 72 20.69 0.44 13.88
N GLN A 73 20.50 0.52 15.20
CA GLN A 73 20.60 1.78 15.92
C GLN A 73 22.07 2.24 15.96
N VAL A 74 22.34 3.39 15.35
CA VAL A 74 23.65 4.03 15.34
C VAL A 74 23.88 4.81 16.63
N ALA A 75 22.90 5.63 17.02
CA ALA A 75 22.97 6.43 18.24
C ALA A 75 21.57 6.77 18.76
N LEU A 76 21.47 7.00 20.06
CA LEU A 76 20.34 7.66 20.71
C LEU A 76 20.90 8.82 21.52
N ARG A 77 20.35 10.01 21.31
CA ARG A 77 20.74 11.23 22.03
C ARG A 77 19.50 11.86 22.64
N GLU A 78 19.68 12.59 23.72
CA GLU A 78 18.62 13.37 24.36
C GLU A 78 19.11 14.79 24.59
N THR A 79 18.20 15.74 24.45
CA THR A 79 18.39 17.15 24.80
C THR A 79 17.09 17.67 25.40
N SER A 80 17.08 18.90 25.92
CA SER A 80 15.89 19.53 26.46
C SER A 80 15.60 20.84 25.74
N THR A 81 14.32 21.16 25.51
CA THR A 81 13.94 22.45 24.95
C THR A 81 14.24 23.60 25.90
N ASP A 82 14.49 24.78 25.34
CA ASP A 82 14.50 26.02 26.10
C ASP A 82 13.08 26.62 26.28
N ALA A 83 13.00 27.84 26.83
CA ALA A 83 11.73 28.52 27.04
C ALA A 83 11.00 28.96 25.76
N ALA A 84 11.68 28.94 24.60
CA ALA A 84 11.09 29.19 23.29
C ALA A 84 10.69 27.87 22.59
N GLY A 85 10.93 26.71 23.22
CA GLY A 85 10.70 25.41 22.59
C GLY A 85 11.84 24.97 21.66
N GLU A 86 12.95 25.71 21.61
CA GLU A 86 14.09 25.39 20.76
C GLU A 86 14.95 24.29 21.40
N PHE A 87 15.48 23.38 20.58
CA PHE A 87 16.38 22.32 21.02
C PHE A 87 17.59 22.19 20.08
N ALA A 88 18.69 21.64 20.60
CA ALA A 88 19.89 21.39 19.81
C ALA A 88 20.56 20.06 20.19
N PHE A 89 21.06 19.36 19.17
CA PHE A 89 21.96 18.23 19.29
C PHE A 89 23.30 18.59 18.64
N GLU A 90 24.39 18.51 19.39
CA GLU A 90 25.73 18.74 18.86
C GLU A 90 26.36 17.43 18.36
N ASP A 91 27.28 17.52 17.41
CA ASP A 91 28.09 16.39 16.91
C ASP A 91 27.26 15.16 16.49
N VAL A 92 26.12 15.38 15.83
CA VAL A 92 25.25 14.33 15.31
C VAL A 92 25.97 13.63 14.16
N PRO A 93 26.18 12.30 14.20
CA PRO A 93 26.84 11.60 13.11
C PRO A 93 26.00 11.68 11.84
N HIS A 94 26.64 12.06 10.74
CA HIS A 94 26.06 12.10 9.40
C HIS A 94 26.56 10.93 8.58
N GLN A 95 25.62 10.15 8.04
CA GLN A 95 25.90 9.27 6.92
C GLN A 95 24.69 9.25 5.98
N PHE A 96 25.00 9.16 4.69
CA PHE A 96 24.05 8.79 3.67
C PHE A 96 23.49 7.41 4.04
N MET A 97 22.17 7.31 4.19
CA MET A 97 21.43 6.18 4.79
C MET A 97 21.22 6.21 6.30
N TYR A 98 21.46 7.31 7.01
CA TYR A 98 20.92 7.43 8.37
C TYR A 98 19.50 8.02 8.35
N PHE A 99 18.58 7.37 9.07
CA PHE A 99 17.29 7.93 9.47
C PHE A 99 17.44 8.64 10.81
N TYR A 100 16.85 9.83 10.91
CA TYR A 100 16.85 10.66 12.11
C TYR A 100 15.41 10.80 12.59
N GLN A 101 15.11 10.13 13.69
CA GLN A 101 13.80 10.20 14.34
C GLN A 101 13.91 11.08 15.59
N PHE A 102 13.14 12.16 15.61
CA PHE A 102 12.96 13.01 16.78
C PHE A 102 11.70 12.58 17.51
N GLU A 103 11.79 12.46 18.83
CA GLU A 103 10.65 12.10 19.69
C GLU A 103 10.65 12.96 20.94
N THR A 104 9.48 13.39 21.38
CA THR A 104 9.27 14.06 22.67
C THR A 104 8.00 13.53 23.32
N THR A 105 7.92 13.58 24.64
CA THR A 105 6.68 13.27 25.37
C THR A 105 6.05 14.57 25.86
N TYR A 106 4.93 14.95 25.25
CA TYR A 106 4.15 16.12 25.62
C TYR A 106 2.81 15.68 26.20
N ALA A 107 2.45 16.19 27.38
CA ALA A 107 1.24 15.82 28.11
C ALA A 107 1.02 14.30 28.31
N GLY A 108 2.11 13.53 28.39
CA GLY A 108 2.08 12.07 28.55
C GLY A 108 1.90 11.28 27.25
N ILE A 109 1.91 11.94 26.10
CA ILE A 109 1.81 11.32 24.77
C ILE A 109 3.15 11.49 24.05
N ALA A 110 3.69 10.39 23.53
CA ALA A 110 4.87 10.41 22.66
C ALA A 110 4.50 10.95 21.27
N GLN A 111 5.26 11.92 20.79
CA GLN A 111 5.05 12.61 19.52
C GLN A 111 6.42 12.75 18.83
N GLY A 112 6.47 12.66 17.50
CA GLY A 112 7.76 12.65 16.81
C GLY A 112 7.69 12.96 15.31
N ALA A 113 8.87 13.13 14.72
CA ALA A 113 9.06 13.37 13.30
C ALA A 113 10.26 12.54 12.81
N ILE A 114 10.19 12.05 11.56
CA ILE A 114 11.25 11.24 10.95
C ILE A 114 11.77 11.98 9.73
N PHE A 115 13.08 12.13 9.66
CA PHE A 115 13.78 12.72 8.53
C PHE A 115 14.79 11.73 7.96
N LEU A 116 14.88 11.70 6.63
CA LEU A 116 15.98 11.08 5.91
C LEU A 116 17.21 11.99 6.00
N GLY A 117 18.40 11.41 6.21
CA GLY A 117 19.63 12.18 6.47
C GLY A 117 19.97 13.25 5.46
N GLU A 118 19.76 12.97 4.17
CA GLU A 118 20.01 13.92 3.09
C GLU A 118 19.07 15.13 3.17
N PHE A 119 17.78 14.90 3.46
CA PHE A 119 16.79 15.97 3.60
C PHE A 119 17.06 16.83 4.84
N LEU A 120 17.40 16.19 5.96
CA LEU A 120 17.74 16.91 7.18
C LEU A 120 18.97 17.81 6.97
N TRP A 121 19.96 17.31 6.22
CA TRP A 121 21.18 18.06 5.93
C TRP A 121 20.93 19.25 4.99
N ASP A 122 20.18 19.05 3.90
CA ASP A 122 19.83 20.12 2.97
C ASP A 122 18.98 21.21 3.63
N GLU A 123 18.04 20.83 4.51
CA GLU A 123 17.27 21.78 5.31
C GLU A 123 18.18 22.59 6.25
N LEU A 124 19.08 21.91 6.98
CA LEU A 124 19.98 22.58 7.91
C LEU A 124 21.02 23.47 7.22
N ASP A 125 21.55 23.08 6.06
CA ASP A 125 22.48 23.91 5.27
C ASP A 125 21.76 25.12 4.63
N ALA A 126 20.47 24.97 4.30
CA ALA A 126 19.59 26.08 3.93
C ALA A 126 19.22 27.00 5.13
N GLY A 127 19.64 26.65 6.35
CA GLY A 127 19.33 27.37 7.58
C GLY A 127 17.89 27.17 8.07
N LEU A 128 17.21 26.14 7.58
CA LEU A 128 15.90 25.71 8.07
C LEU A 128 16.07 24.89 9.34
N THR A 129 15.14 25.06 10.26
CA THR A 129 15.10 24.33 11.54
C THR A 129 14.02 23.26 11.45
N PRO A 130 14.35 21.96 11.54
CA PRO A 130 13.34 20.90 11.64
C PRO A 130 12.36 21.20 12.78
N GLY A 131 11.08 21.21 12.45
CA GLY A 131 9.99 21.37 13.40
C GLY A 131 9.47 20.00 13.86
N VAL A 132 9.37 19.78 15.16
CA VAL A 132 8.57 18.67 15.70
C VAL A 132 7.25 19.27 16.17
N PHE A 133 6.16 18.88 15.51
CA PHE A 133 4.85 19.36 15.87
C PHE A 133 4.36 18.64 17.12
N VAL A 134 3.78 19.41 18.03
CA VAL A 134 3.15 18.85 19.22
C VAL A 134 1.69 19.28 19.35
N TRP A 135 0.87 18.36 19.83
CA TRP A 135 -0.57 18.53 20.00
C TRP A 135 -0.97 18.37 21.46
N ASP A 136 -1.88 19.23 21.91
CA ASP A 136 -2.58 19.01 23.17
C ASP A 136 -3.45 17.75 23.06
N PRO A 137 -3.50 16.91 24.10
CA PRO A 137 -4.52 15.88 24.17
C PRO A 137 -5.90 16.55 24.17
N PRO A 138 -6.90 15.99 23.48
CA PRO A 138 -8.25 16.56 23.43
C PRO A 138 -8.75 16.82 24.86
N THR A 139 -9.09 18.08 25.15
CA THR A 139 -9.57 18.53 26.47
C THR A 139 -11.05 18.25 26.70
N ASP A 140 -11.75 17.76 25.66
CA ASP A 140 -13.10 17.25 25.75
C ASP A 140 -13.08 15.96 26.57
N GLY A 141 -13.32 16.11 27.87
CA GLY A 141 -13.28 15.07 28.91
C GLY A 141 -14.31 13.95 28.74
N GLY A 142 -14.32 13.28 27.60
CA GLY A 142 -14.77 11.90 27.47
C GLY A 142 -13.82 11.02 28.27
N VAL A 143 -14.14 10.82 29.54
CA VAL A 143 -13.48 9.83 30.39
C VAL A 143 -13.58 8.48 29.71
N ILE A 144 -12.49 7.98 29.15
CA ILE A 144 -12.34 6.55 28.84
C ILE A 144 -12.04 5.87 30.17
N GLU A 145 -13.09 5.51 30.90
CA GLU A 145 -13.00 4.58 32.03
C GLU A 145 -12.73 3.19 31.44
N ILE A 146 -11.46 2.79 31.39
CA ILE A 146 -11.09 1.39 31.17
C ILE A 146 -11.33 0.67 32.49
N ASP A 147 -12.57 0.18 32.66
CA ASP A 147 -12.92 -0.73 33.74
C ASP A 147 -12.22 -2.08 33.44
N VAL A 148 -11.08 -2.31 34.08
CA VAL A 148 -10.40 -3.60 34.05
C VAL A 148 -11.08 -4.51 35.08
N PRO A 149 -11.83 -5.55 34.70
CA PRO A 149 -12.33 -6.50 35.67
C PRO A 149 -11.14 -7.33 36.18
N ILE A 150 -10.64 -6.97 37.36
CA ILE A 150 -9.78 -7.85 38.15
C ILE A 150 -10.69 -8.89 38.77
N ASP A 151 -10.67 -10.11 38.24
CA ASP A 151 -11.43 -11.24 38.78
C ASP A 151 -10.89 -11.57 40.18
N GLU A 152 -11.72 -11.26 41.19
CA GLU A 152 -11.44 -11.56 42.59
C GLU A 152 -11.41 -13.07 42.78
N THR A 153 -10.26 -13.58 43.20
CA THR A 153 -10.08 -14.93 43.73
C THR A 153 -11.17 -15.26 44.77
N PRO A 154 -11.86 -16.40 44.68
CA PRO A 154 -12.88 -16.77 45.64
C PRO A 154 -12.22 -17.28 46.94
N GLU A 155 -12.18 -16.42 47.96
CA GLU A 155 -12.04 -16.88 49.33
C GLU A 155 -13.34 -17.52 49.82
N GLY A 156 -13.27 -18.80 50.22
CA GLY A 156 -14.14 -19.30 51.27
C GLY A 156 -14.72 -20.70 51.08
N VAL A 157 -13.93 -21.75 51.33
CA VAL A 157 -14.46 -22.97 51.97
C VAL A 157 -13.43 -23.59 52.92
N GLY A 158 -13.72 -23.51 54.22
CA GLY A 158 -13.69 -24.64 55.15
C GLY A 158 -12.38 -25.38 55.42
N SER A 159 -11.78 -25.06 56.56
CA SER A 159 -10.88 -25.96 57.28
C SER A 159 -11.59 -27.26 57.70
N MET A 160 -11.13 -28.42 57.20
CA MET A 160 -11.41 -29.71 57.83
C MET A 160 -10.37 -30.78 57.47
N GLY A 161 -9.71 -31.33 58.50
CA GLY A 161 -9.44 -32.78 58.59
C GLY A 161 -8.17 -33.33 57.94
N ILE A 162 -7.16 -33.55 58.79
CA ILE A 162 -6.12 -34.58 58.61
C ILE A 162 -6.79 -35.95 58.42
N ALA A 163 -6.44 -36.67 57.34
CA ALA A 163 -6.46 -38.13 57.29
C ALA A 163 -5.58 -38.64 56.12
N ASP A 164 -4.55 -39.40 56.50
CA ASP A 164 -3.93 -40.48 55.72
C ASP A 164 -5.02 -41.47 55.24
N PRO A 165 -4.99 -41.95 53.99
CA PRO A 165 -4.57 -43.33 53.82
C PRO A 165 -3.79 -43.64 52.52
N THR A 166 -2.85 -44.55 52.69
CA THR A 166 -2.38 -45.56 51.74
C THR A 166 -3.47 -46.23 50.88
N GLU A 167 -3.03 -46.76 49.73
CA GLU A 167 -3.69 -47.70 48.81
C GLU A 167 -4.74 -47.13 47.83
N SER A 168 -4.37 -47.07 46.55
CA SER A 168 -4.98 -47.95 45.52
C SER A 168 -4.28 -47.73 44.17
N GLY A 169 -4.03 -48.83 43.48
CA GLY A 169 -3.28 -48.87 42.25
C GLY A 169 -4.07 -48.39 41.04
N PHE A 170 -3.33 -47.89 40.05
CA PHE A 170 -3.81 -47.80 38.68
C PHE A 170 -2.68 -48.21 37.73
N VAL A 171 -3.02 -49.13 36.83
CA VAL A 171 -2.18 -49.79 35.83
C VAL A 171 -2.21 -48.95 34.54
N PRO A 172 -1.08 -48.55 33.95
CA PRO A 172 -1.06 -48.10 32.56
C PRO A 172 -0.92 -49.32 31.62
N PRO A 173 -1.62 -49.33 30.46
CA PRO A 173 -1.50 -50.40 29.49
C PRO A 173 -0.25 -50.26 28.61
N ASP A 174 0.24 -51.43 28.23
CA ASP A 174 1.37 -51.78 27.39
C ASP A 174 1.62 -50.90 26.14
N ALA A 175 2.88 -50.50 25.96
CA ALA A 175 3.48 -50.18 24.66
C ALA A 175 4.60 -51.21 24.38
N PRO A 176 4.70 -51.76 23.16
CA PRO A 176 5.55 -52.91 22.89
C PRO A 176 7.04 -52.56 22.75
N ALA A 177 7.84 -53.46 23.33
CA ALA A 177 9.29 -53.45 23.37
C ALA A 177 9.93 -53.56 21.98
N SER A 178 10.97 -52.74 21.76
CA SER A 178 12.00 -52.97 20.72
C SER A 178 13.30 -53.37 21.40
N ASP A 179 13.83 -54.50 20.96
CA ASP A 179 15.01 -55.23 21.41
C ASP A 179 16.31 -54.56 20.93
N PRO A 180 17.38 -54.44 21.75
CA PRO A 180 18.71 -54.17 21.22
C PRO A 180 19.71 -55.27 21.61
N SER A 181 20.25 -55.94 20.59
CA SER A 181 21.37 -56.86 20.73
C SER A 181 22.50 -56.52 19.73
N THR A 182 23.60 -56.05 20.33
CA THR A 182 25.03 -56.37 20.09
C THR A 182 25.70 -56.19 18.72
N ALA A 183 26.73 -55.34 18.70
CA ALA A 183 28.15 -55.63 18.37
C ALA A 183 28.88 -54.28 18.22
N ASP A 184 29.77 -53.89 19.13
CA ASP A 184 31.18 -54.30 19.25
C ASP A 184 32.07 -53.80 18.10
N SER A 185 32.79 -52.70 18.35
CA SER A 185 34.14 -52.44 17.82
C SER A 185 34.78 -51.27 18.58
N ALA A 186 35.97 -51.55 19.08
CA ALA A 186 36.76 -50.72 19.97
C ALA A 186 37.86 -49.92 19.24
N VAL A 187 38.46 -48.97 20.00
CA VAL A 187 39.84 -48.40 19.91
C VAL A 187 40.00 -47.08 19.11
N PRO A 188 40.80 -46.08 19.58
CA PRO A 188 41.07 -45.62 20.95
C PRO A 188 40.94 -44.09 21.14
N ALA A 189 41.06 -43.71 22.41
CA ALA A 189 41.06 -42.37 22.98
C ALA A 189 42.20 -41.45 22.49
N ASP A 190 41.91 -40.16 22.44
CA ASP A 190 42.88 -39.12 22.78
C ASP A 190 42.24 -38.09 23.72
N ASP A 191 43.01 -37.73 24.74
CA ASP A 191 42.68 -36.90 25.90
C ASP A 191 42.76 -35.40 25.53
N ALA A 192 41.71 -34.63 25.85
CA ALA A 192 41.86 -33.20 26.14
C ALA A 192 40.67 -32.69 26.96
N ALA A 193 40.91 -32.51 28.27
CA ALA A 193 40.00 -31.90 29.22
C ALA A 193 40.05 -30.38 29.16
N ALA A 194 38.88 -29.71 29.17
CA ALA A 194 38.66 -28.41 29.80
C ALA A 194 37.15 -28.09 29.93
N PRO A 195 36.73 -27.24 30.89
CA PRO A 195 35.43 -27.35 31.56
C PRO A 195 34.34 -26.37 31.09
N ALA A 196 33.08 -26.75 31.29
CA ALA A 196 31.92 -25.88 31.48
C ALA A 196 31.34 -26.20 32.89
N PRO A 197 30.53 -25.35 33.56
CA PRO A 197 29.63 -24.35 32.98
C PRO A 197 29.54 -23.00 33.72
N SER A 198 29.06 -21.95 33.03
CA SER A 198 28.39 -20.84 33.72
C SER A 198 27.09 -20.49 32.98
N THR A 199 25.99 -20.82 33.62
CA THR A 199 24.66 -20.24 33.42
C THR A 199 24.72 -18.76 33.77
N ALA A 200 24.49 -17.88 32.79
CA ALA A 200 24.23 -16.47 33.02
C ALA A 200 22.76 -16.19 32.72
N ASP A 201 22.09 -15.72 33.76
CA ASP A 201 20.73 -15.17 33.80
C ASP A 201 20.50 -14.11 32.71
N LEU A 202 19.41 -14.26 31.97
CA LEU A 202 18.73 -13.15 31.30
C LEU A 202 17.77 -12.52 32.31
N GLY A 203 18.27 -11.51 33.02
CA GLY A 203 17.46 -10.66 33.89
C GLY A 203 16.78 -9.55 33.07
N LEU A 204 15.45 -9.64 32.94
CA LEU A 204 14.59 -8.52 32.56
C LEU A 204 14.79 -7.34 33.52
N PHE A 205 15.07 -6.15 33.00
CA PHE A 205 14.95 -4.91 33.76
C PHE A 205 13.51 -4.40 33.67
N ALA A 206 12.79 -4.51 34.78
CA ALA A 206 11.57 -3.76 35.05
C ALA A 206 11.95 -2.33 35.47
N LEU A 207 11.42 -1.32 34.78
CA LEU A 207 11.48 0.07 35.23
C LEU A 207 10.50 0.25 36.41
N ASN A 208 11.07 0.39 37.60
CA ASN A 208 10.36 0.76 38.83
C ASN A 208 10.20 2.28 38.89
N LEU A 209 8.94 2.75 38.81
CA LEU A 209 8.56 4.13 39.16
C LEU A 209 8.64 4.30 40.69
N ALA A 210 9.53 5.18 41.15
CA ALA A 210 9.58 5.62 42.54
C ALA A 210 8.76 6.91 42.72
N PRO A 211 8.01 7.06 43.84
CA PRO A 211 7.25 8.27 44.12
C PRO A 211 8.15 9.32 44.78
N VAL A 212 8.18 10.54 44.23
CA VAL A 212 8.93 11.67 44.82
C VAL A 212 7.98 12.65 45.51
N GLY A 213 8.03 12.55 46.84
CA GLY A 213 8.01 13.59 47.88
C GLY A 213 7.47 15.01 47.63
N GLU A 214 6.62 15.43 48.55
CA GLU A 214 6.19 16.80 48.82
C GLU A 214 7.32 17.75 49.30
N SER A 215 7.07 19.05 49.04
CA SER A 215 7.52 20.27 49.77
C SER A 215 8.84 20.95 49.35
N PRO A 216 9.05 22.28 49.57
CA PRO A 216 8.17 23.27 50.23
C PRO A 216 8.00 24.62 49.49
N ALA A 217 7.05 25.42 50.01
CA ALA A 217 6.79 26.81 49.66
C ALA A 217 7.98 27.75 49.95
N ALA A 218 8.22 28.69 49.03
CA ALA A 218 9.09 29.84 49.23
C ALA A 218 8.42 31.12 48.68
N ASP A 219 8.38 32.13 49.54
CA ASP A 219 7.87 33.48 49.32
C ASP A 219 8.82 34.37 48.49
N ALA A 220 8.21 35.38 47.83
CA ALA A 220 8.72 36.68 47.35
C ALA A 220 9.07 36.82 45.85
N PRO A 221 9.08 38.05 45.28
CA PRO A 221 8.31 39.27 45.57
C PRO A 221 7.54 39.78 44.32
N THR A 222 6.49 40.57 44.58
CA THR A 222 5.76 41.36 43.57
C THR A 222 6.59 42.55 43.08
N ASP A 223 6.99 42.55 41.81
CA ASP A 223 7.32 43.76 41.05
C ASP A 223 6.62 43.68 39.68
N GLY A 224 5.70 44.61 39.44
CA GLY A 224 4.92 44.67 38.21
C GLY A 224 5.67 45.36 37.07
N PRO A 225 5.61 44.85 35.83
CA PRO A 225 6.05 45.59 34.68
C PRO A 225 4.92 46.42 34.06
N ALA A 226 5.35 47.52 33.45
CA ALA A 226 4.55 48.59 32.90
C ALA A 226 3.66 48.18 31.72
N GLU A 227 2.54 48.89 31.65
CA GLU A 227 1.52 48.88 30.59
C GLU A 227 2.15 49.20 29.22
N VAL A 228 2.22 48.21 28.33
CA VAL A 228 2.58 48.37 26.92
C VAL A 228 1.30 48.69 26.13
N PRO A 229 1.27 49.75 25.29
CA PRO A 229 0.07 50.11 24.54
C PRO A 229 -0.24 49.07 23.46
N ALA A 230 -1.51 48.67 23.38
CA ALA A 230 -2.04 47.69 22.45
C ALA A 230 -1.76 48.06 20.97
N PRO A 231 -1.35 47.11 20.12
CA PRO A 231 -1.30 47.30 18.68
C PRO A 231 -2.71 47.41 18.09
N PRO A 232 -2.89 48.14 16.98
CA PRO A 232 -4.18 48.28 16.31
C PRO A 232 -4.69 46.93 15.81
N ALA A 233 -5.97 46.67 16.03
CA ALA A 233 -6.67 45.45 15.64
C ALA A 233 -6.39 45.09 14.17
N ALA A 234 -5.76 43.94 13.96
CA ALA A 234 -5.70 43.30 12.66
C ALA A 234 -7.12 42.88 12.27
N THR A 235 -7.55 43.28 11.09
CA THR A 235 -8.75 42.74 10.43
C THR A 235 -8.52 41.27 10.19
N VAL A 236 -9.29 40.44 10.89
CA VAL A 236 -9.42 38.99 10.65
C VAL A 236 -9.86 38.81 9.19
N PRO A 237 -9.10 38.08 8.35
CA PRO A 237 -9.59 37.68 7.04
C PRO A 237 -10.83 36.79 7.21
N ASP A 238 -11.86 37.03 6.40
CA ASP A 238 -13.12 36.27 6.41
C ASP A 238 -12.85 34.76 6.38
N SER A 239 -13.54 34.03 7.27
CA SER A 239 -13.49 32.57 7.41
C SER A 239 -13.58 31.82 6.06
N PRO A 240 -12.95 30.64 5.95
CA PRO A 240 -13.07 29.78 4.77
C PRO A 240 -14.55 29.49 4.47
N ASP A 241 -14.85 29.44 3.18
CA ASP A 241 -16.17 29.32 2.55
C ASP A 241 -17.20 28.57 3.41
N ALA A 242 -18.16 29.31 3.94
CA ALA A 242 -19.39 28.74 4.46
C ALA A 242 -20.03 27.88 3.36
N GLY A 243 -20.04 26.56 3.56
CA GLY A 243 -20.56 25.59 2.60
C GLY A 243 -21.86 26.07 1.96
N THR A 244 -21.98 25.85 0.65
CA THR A 244 -23.11 26.34 -0.15
C THR A 244 -24.42 25.89 0.48
N MET A 245 -25.07 26.80 1.22
CA MET A 245 -26.37 26.57 1.83
C MET A 245 -27.36 26.22 0.73
N ILE A 246 -27.90 25.01 0.78
CA ILE A 246 -28.81 24.47 -0.24
C ILE A 246 -30.05 25.36 -0.29
N GLN A 247 -30.28 26.06 -1.41
CA GLN A 247 -31.58 26.65 -1.66
C GLN A 247 -32.61 25.52 -1.77
N ALA A 248 -33.78 25.68 -1.14
CA ALA A 248 -34.87 24.71 -1.13
C ALA A 248 -35.22 24.20 -2.55
N GLY A 249 -34.53 23.14 -2.96
CA GLY A 249 -34.66 22.50 -4.24
C GLY A 249 -35.78 21.46 -4.24
N PRO A 250 -36.01 20.79 -5.38
CA PRO A 250 -36.84 19.59 -5.37
C PRO A 250 -36.30 18.57 -4.37
N THR A 251 -37.19 17.81 -3.77
CA THR A 251 -36.84 16.70 -2.88
C THR A 251 -37.39 15.39 -3.44
N ILE A 252 -36.76 14.26 -3.09
CA ILE A 252 -37.27 12.91 -3.36
C ILE A 252 -37.49 12.15 -2.06
N ASP A 253 -38.36 11.15 -2.11
CA ASP A 253 -38.41 10.09 -1.12
C ASP A 253 -37.61 8.89 -1.64
N ILE A 254 -36.75 8.35 -0.80
CA ILE A 254 -35.94 7.16 -1.09
C ILE A 254 -36.48 6.03 -0.25
N ARG A 255 -36.83 4.91 -0.89
CA ARG A 255 -37.21 3.67 -0.23
C ARG A 255 -36.16 2.62 -0.52
N GLY A 256 -35.89 1.76 0.43
CA GLY A 256 -35.01 0.64 0.16
C GLY A 256 -35.26 -0.58 1.01
N THR A 257 -34.60 -1.66 0.64
CA THR A 257 -34.69 -2.98 1.26
C THR A 257 -33.30 -3.53 1.50
N LEU A 258 -33.06 -4.11 2.69
CA LEU A 258 -31.85 -4.84 3.01
C LEU A 258 -32.04 -6.32 2.67
N VAL A 259 -31.08 -6.92 1.98
CA VAL A 259 -31.11 -8.32 1.53
C VAL A 259 -29.89 -9.05 2.06
N GLN A 260 -30.07 -10.26 2.59
CA GLN A 260 -28.96 -11.14 3.00
C GLN A 260 -28.30 -11.72 1.74
N GLY A 261 -27.02 -11.42 1.54
CA GLY A 261 -26.20 -11.85 0.41
C GLY A 261 -25.43 -13.14 0.66
N THR A 262 -25.17 -13.49 1.92
CA THR A 262 -24.47 -14.75 2.27
C THR A 262 -25.41 -15.94 2.12
N ALA A 263 -24.95 -16.98 1.43
CA ALA A 263 -25.74 -18.18 1.21
C ALA A 263 -25.95 -18.91 2.55
N ASP A 264 -27.20 -19.31 2.81
CA ASP A 264 -27.60 -19.90 4.08
C ASP A 264 -27.26 -19.03 5.32
N GLY A 265 -26.99 -17.73 5.12
CA GLY A 265 -26.74 -16.76 6.17
C GLY A 265 -27.97 -16.58 7.07
N PRO A 266 -27.77 -16.14 8.33
CA PRO A 266 -28.89 -15.84 9.21
C PRO A 266 -29.79 -14.75 8.62
N ALA A 267 -31.07 -14.76 8.98
CA ALA A 267 -31.96 -13.67 8.62
C ALA A 267 -31.43 -12.36 9.23
N LEU A 268 -31.40 -11.28 8.44
CA LEU A 268 -30.95 -9.97 8.91
C LEU A 268 -31.79 -9.53 10.12
N PRO A 269 -31.16 -9.01 11.19
CA PRO A 269 -31.89 -8.48 12.32
C PRO A 269 -32.65 -7.19 11.92
N PRO A 270 -33.86 -6.96 12.45
CA PRO A 270 -34.56 -5.71 12.23
C PRO A 270 -33.86 -4.56 12.98
N GLY A 271 -34.12 -3.32 12.56
CA GLY A 271 -33.59 -2.14 13.25
C GLY A 271 -32.12 -1.85 12.96
N LEU A 272 -31.57 -2.38 11.86
CA LEU A 272 -30.27 -1.94 11.34
C LEU A 272 -30.33 -0.47 10.95
N GLU A 273 -29.37 0.31 11.44
CA GLU A 273 -29.20 1.72 11.09
C GLU A 273 -28.68 1.84 9.66
N VAL A 274 -29.35 2.66 8.86
CA VAL A 274 -28.97 2.97 7.48
C VAL A 274 -28.61 4.44 7.41
N SER A 275 -27.39 4.73 6.97
CA SER A 275 -26.89 6.07 6.72
C SER A 275 -26.96 6.40 5.23
N LEU A 276 -27.39 7.62 4.91
CA LEU A 276 -27.47 8.17 3.57
C LEU A 276 -26.49 9.34 3.46
N PHE A 277 -25.65 9.32 2.43
CA PHE A 277 -24.80 10.43 2.03
C PHE A 277 -25.18 10.88 0.62
N VAL A 278 -25.05 12.18 0.36
CA VAL A 278 -25.29 12.75 -0.97
C VAL A 278 -24.06 13.52 -1.39
N ALA A 279 -23.54 13.26 -2.59
CA ALA A 279 -22.41 14.01 -3.15
C ALA A 279 -22.74 14.54 -4.54
N ASN A 280 -22.22 15.72 -4.86
CA ASN A 280 -22.33 16.27 -6.20
C ASN A 280 -21.32 15.59 -7.14
N ARG A 281 -21.77 15.12 -8.30
CA ARG A 281 -20.95 14.44 -9.33
C ARG A 281 -19.93 15.33 -9.99
N GLN A 282 -20.21 16.63 -10.07
CA GLN A 282 -19.35 17.59 -10.76
C GLN A 282 -18.22 18.06 -9.87
N THR A 283 -18.51 18.31 -8.59
CA THR A 283 -17.52 18.85 -7.64
C THR A 283 -16.93 17.78 -6.72
N ASN A 284 -17.49 16.57 -6.72
CA ASN A 284 -17.17 15.49 -5.78
C ASN A 284 -17.33 15.87 -4.29
N GLN A 285 -18.03 16.98 -3.98
CA GLN A 285 -18.27 17.44 -2.62
C GLN A 285 -19.55 16.83 -2.04
N PHE A 286 -19.51 16.50 -0.74
CA PHE A 286 -20.71 16.09 -0.01
C PHE A 286 -21.67 17.26 0.19
N VAL A 287 -22.95 16.94 0.13
CA VAL A 287 -24.08 17.86 0.24
C VAL A 287 -24.57 17.84 1.69
N VAL A 288 -24.77 19.02 2.30
CA VAL A 288 -25.28 19.15 3.67
C VAL A 288 -26.75 18.69 3.73
N LEU A 289 -27.00 17.57 4.40
CA LEU A 289 -28.33 16.98 4.56
C LEU A 289 -29.08 17.45 5.80
N ASN A 290 -28.38 17.85 6.87
CA ASN A 290 -28.99 18.34 8.11
C ASN A 290 -28.43 19.71 8.47
N ALA A 291 -29.16 20.78 8.17
CA ALA A 291 -28.72 22.13 8.51
C ALA A 291 -28.63 22.41 10.02
N ASP A 292 -29.30 21.60 10.84
CA ASP A 292 -29.35 21.75 12.30
C ASP A 292 -28.31 20.88 13.04
N ALA A 293 -27.53 20.08 12.32
CA ALA A 293 -26.54 19.18 12.91
C ALA A 293 -25.38 19.95 13.57
N GLN A 294 -24.86 19.38 14.66
CA GLN A 294 -23.79 20.01 15.47
C GLN A 294 -22.40 19.53 15.08
N THR A 295 -22.30 18.40 14.36
CA THR A 295 -21.04 17.80 13.92
C THR A 295 -20.97 17.74 12.40
N GLU A 296 -19.77 17.83 11.83
CA GLU A 296 -19.58 17.79 10.37
C GLU A 296 -20.09 16.49 9.74
N SER A 297 -19.94 15.36 10.43
CA SER A 297 -20.44 14.06 9.98
C SER A 297 -21.98 14.00 9.95
N GLU A 298 -22.65 14.64 10.91
CA GLU A 298 -24.11 14.77 10.90
C GLU A 298 -24.61 15.81 9.88
N LEU A 299 -23.78 16.80 9.52
CA LEU A 299 -24.13 17.78 8.47
C LEU A 299 -24.31 17.06 7.13
N VAL A 300 -23.47 16.08 6.80
CA VAL A 300 -23.41 15.45 5.47
C VAL A 300 -24.15 14.10 5.35
N SER A 301 -24.65 13.56 6.46
CA SER A 301 -25.32 12.26 6.51
C SER A 301 -26.74 12.36 7.06
N ARG A 302 -27.62 11.45 6.65
CA ARG A 302 -28.94 11.27 7.28
C ARG A 302 -29.12 9.82 7.66
N ARG A 303 -29.71 9.56 8.83
CA ARG A 303 -29.88 8.21 9.38
C ARG A 303 -31.35 7.82 9.44
N THR A 304 -31.61 6.53 9.27
CA THR A 304 -32.91 5.89 9.49
C THR A 304 -32.68 4.46 9.98
N PHE A 305 -33.74 3.74 10.33
CA PHE A 305 -33.65 2.35 10.76
C PHE A 305 -34.53 1.48 9.88
N SER A 306 -34.07 0.26 9.60
CA SER A 306 -34.87 -0.76 8.92
C SER A 306 -35.99 -1.29 9.83
N ASP A 307 -37.12 -1.64 9.24
CA ASP A 307 -38.27 -2.22 9.94
C ASP A 307 -38.19 -3.76 10.06
N GLU A 308 -39.27 -4.39 10.56
CA GLU A 308 -39.36 -5.86 10.69
C GLU A 308 -39.27 -6.61 9.35
N ASN A 309 -39.49 -5.93 8.23
CA ASN A 309 -39.37 -6.49 6.89
C ASN A 309 -38.04 -6.08 6.22
N ASN A 310 -37.09 -5.55 6.99
CA ASN A 310 -35.81 -5.03 6.52
C ASN A 310 -35.96 -3.91 5.45
N THR A 311 -37.03 -3.13 5.54
CA THR A 311 -37.27 -1.99 4.66
C THR A 311 -36.97 -0.68 5.38
N PHE A 312 -36.52 0.34 4.65
CA PHE A 312 -36.21 1.66 5.19
C PHE A 312 -36.71 2.78 4.26
N THR A 313 -36.85 3.99 4.80
CA THR A 313 -37.27 5.15 4.01
C THR A 313 -36.59 6.43 4.50
N PHE A 314 -36.12 7.23 3.56
CA PHE A 314 -35.69 8.61 3.76
C PHE A 314 -36.68 9.54 3.05
N THR A 315 -37.25 10.51 3.76
CA THR A 315 -38.27 11.42 3.19
C THR A 315 -37.73 12.82 2.99
N GLY A 316 -38.02 13.45 1.86
CA GLY A 316 -37.60 14.84 1.61
C GLY A 316 -36.08 15.01 1.47
N VAL A 317 -35.41 14.04 0.83
CA VAL A 317 -33.98 14.12 0.51
C VAL A 317 -33.78 15.12 -0.63
N PRO A 318 -32.80 16.04 -0.57
CA PRO A 318 -32.56 16.99 -1.64
C PRO A 318 -32.23 16.26 -2.97
N TYR A 319 -32.77 16.80 -4.06
CA TYR A 319 -32.59 16.27 -5.40
C TYR A 319 -31.88 17.26 -6.30
N ASP A 320 -30.90 16.74 -7.04
CA ASP A 320 -30.36 17.37 -8.22
C ASP A 320 -29.91 16.28 -9.21
N ALA A 321 -30.00 16.55 -10.52
CA ALA A 321 -29.55 15.60 -11.53
C ALA A 321 -28.03 15.34 -11.49
N THR A 322 -27.29 16.21 -10.81
CA THR A 322 -25.86 16.07 -10.54
C THR A 322 -25.56 15.29 -9.26
N TYR A 323 -26.54 14.91 -8.44
CA TYR A 323 -26.26 14.23 -7.18
C TYR A 323 -26.07 12.71 -7.35
N ARG A 324 -25.20 12.15 -6.51
CA ARG A 324 -25.03 10.71 -6.23
C ARG A 324 -25.48 10.44 -4.80
N TYR A 325 -26.17 9.32 -4.61
CA TYR A 325 -26.65 8.88 -3.31
C TYR A 325 -25.87 7.62 -2.91
N PHE A 326 -25.28 7.64 -1.73
CA PHE A 326 -24.55 6.52 -1.15
C PHE A 326 -25.25 6.08 0.13
N PHE A 327 -25.34 4.77 0.33
CA PHE A 327 -25.95 4.17 1.50
C PHE A 327 -24.88 3.36 2.21
N ASP A 328 -24.86 3.45 3.53
CA ASP A 328 -23.97 2.68 4.39
C ASP A 328 -24.76 2.06 5.54
N VAL A 329 -24.40 0.84 5.90
CA VAL A 329 -24.97 0.05 6.98
C VAL A 329 -23.82 -0.68 7.66
N ILE A 330 -23.68 -0.51 8.96
CA ILE A 330 -22.73 -1.33 9.73
C ILE A 330 -23.39 -2.69 9.99
N TYR A 331 -22.87 -3.74 9.37
CA TYR A 331 -23.35 -5.11 9.52
C TYR A 331 -22.18 -6.08 9.68
N ALA A 332 -22.30 -7.01 10.62
CA ALA A 332 -21.21 -7.92 11.02
C ALA A 332 -19.90 -7.16 11.37
N ASP A 333 -20.04 -6.02 12.05
CA ASP A 333 -18.94 -5.12 12.46
C ASP A 333 -18.12 -4.52 11.30
N VAL A 334 -18.66 -4.53 10.08
CA VAL A 334 -18.03 -3.94 8.89
C VAL A 334 -18.99 -2.94 8.25
N PRO A 335 -18.53 -1.74 7.84
CA PRO A 335 -19.34 -0.84 7.03
C PRO A 335 -19.59 -1.46 5.65
N GLN A 336 -20.86 -1.58 5.27
CA GLN A 336 -21.30 -2.16 4.00
C GLN A 336 -22.24 -1.19 3.31
N GLY A 337 -21.97 -0.91 2.04
CA GLY A 337 -22.68 0.14 1.34
C GLY A 337 -22.92 -0.13 -0.13
N THR A 338 -23.79 0.70 -0.71
CA THR A 338 -24.06 0.70 -2.15
C THR A 338 -24.29 2.12 -2.63
N GLN A 339 -24.02 2.36 -3.91
CA GLN A 339 -24.38 3.60 -4.58
C GLN A 339 -25.68 3.38 -5.36
N ALA A 340 -26.67 4.23 -5.17
CA ALA A 340 -27.89 4.14 -5.97
C ALA A 340 -27.64 4.53 -7.43
N ALA A 341 -28.44 3.90 -8.31
CA ALA A 341 -28.53 4.29 -9.71
C ALA A 341 -29.01 5.75 -9.86
N ASN A 342 -28.70 6.37 -11.01
CA ASN A 342 -29.13 7.73 -11.29
C ASN A 342 -30.67 7.82 -11.29
N VAL A 343 -31.20 8.78 -10.54
CA VAL A 343 -32.64 9.02 -10.39
C VAL A 343 -33.12 10.01 -11.43
N ALA A 344 -34.25 9.74 -12.08
CA ALA A 344 -34.90 10.69 -12.96
C ALA A 344 -35.74 11.70 -12.15
N PRO A 345 -35.90 12.96 -12.61
CA PRO A 345 -36.67 13.95 -11.88
C PRO A 345 -38.12 13.51 -11.66
N GLY A 346 -38.56 13.48 -10.40
CA GLY A 346 -39.95 13.19 -10.02
C GLY A 346 -40.29 11.70 -9.88
N GLU A 347 -39.30 10.81 -9.95
CA GLU A 347 -39.45 9.39 -9.61
C GLU A 347 -38.95 9.13 -8.18
N ASP A 348 -39.66 8.27 -7.45
CA ASP A 348 -39.18 7.73 -6.17
C ASP A 348 -37.96 6.83 -6.46
N LEU A 349 -36.93 6.90 -5.61
CA LEU A 349 -35.76 6.03 -5.74
C LEU A 349 -35.97 4.78 -4.89
N GLU A 350 -35.94 3.61 -5.52
CA GLU A 350 -35.90 2.30 -4.87
C GLU A 350 -34.47 1.77 -4.85
N VAL A 351 -33.97 1.36 -3.68
CA VAL A 351 -32.61 0.87 -3.47
C VAL A 351 -32.63 -0.49 -2.78
N GLU A 352 -31.91 -1.45 -3.32
CA GLU A 352 -31.63 -2.71 -2.64
C GLU A 352 -30.18 -2.68 -2.13
N ILE A 353 -29.98 -2.93 -0.83
CA ILE A 353 -28.65 -3.03 -0.21
C ILE A 353 -28.44 -4.50 0.16
N THR A 354 -27.44 -5.14 -0.45
CA THR A 354 -27.06 -6.51 -0.09
C THR A 354 -26.03 -6.46 1.03
N LEU A 355 -26.32 -7.12 2.15
CA LEU A 355 -25.44 -7.24 3.30
C LEU A 355 -24.91 -8.67 3.40
N PHE A 356 -23.65 -8.83 3.77
CA PHE A 356 -22.98 -10.11 3.86
C PHE A 356 -22.48 -10.36 5.26
N GLU A 357 -22.48 -11.62 5.70
CA GLU A 357 -21.75 -12.04 6.88
C GLU A 357 -20.25 -11.82 6.68
N ARG A 358 -19.53 -11.52 7.77
CA ARG A 358 -18.09 -11.32 7.77
C ARG A 358 -17.35 -12.65 7.90
N THR A 359 -16.25 -12.80 7.15
CA THR A 359 -15.27 -13.86 7.34
C THR A 359 -13.86 -13.29 7.48
N ILE A 360 -13.03 -14.00 8.24
CA ILE A 360 -11.59 -13.74 8.38
C ILE A 360 -10.73 -14.86 7.77
N ASP A 361 -11.37 -15.83 7.11
CA ASP A 361 -10.69 -16.97 6.51
C ASP A 361 -9.97 -16.56 5.22
N PRO A 362 -8.63 -16.51 5.19
CA PRO A 362 -7.88 -16.13 3.99
C PRO A 362 -8.06 -17.13 2.85
N ALA A 363 -8.54 -18.36 3.11
CA ALA A 363 -8.81 -19.35 2.06
C ALA A 363 -9.97 -18.95 1.15
N THR A 364 -10.78 -17.96 1.54
CA THR A 364 -11.84 -17.39 0.70
C THR A 364 -11.31 -16.34 -0.28
N VAL A 365 -10.04 -15.91 -0.15
CA VAL A 365 -9.39 -14.97 -1.06
C VAL A 365 -8.39 -15.71 -1.94
N SER A 366 -8.32 -15.34 -3.21
CA SER A 366 -7.28 -15.82 -4.14
C SER A 366 -6.64 -14.65 -4.87
N VAL A 367 -5.32 -14.71 -5.05
CA VAL A 367 -4.64 -13.90 -6.07
C VAL A 367 -4.95 -14.54 -7.42
N THR A 368 -5.88 -13.96 -8.15
CA THR A 368 -6.26 -14.44 -9.49
C THR A 368 -5.13 -14.27 -10.49
N TYR A 369 -4.33 -13.21 -10.32
CA TYR A 369 -3.15 -12.93 -11.12
C TYR A 369 -2.25 -11.92 -10.39
N SER A 370 -0.94 -12.05 -10.58
CA SER A 370 0.04 -11.03 -10.18
C SER A 370 1.04 -10.81 -11.32
N GLN A 371 1.32 -9.55 -11.64
CA GLN A 371 2.36 -9.18 -12.61
C GLN A 371 3.41 -8.31 -11.93
N THR A 372 4.67 -8.74 -12.00
CA THR A 372 5.81 -8.03 -11.41
C THR A 372 6.72 -7.54 -12.52
N LEU A 373 6.73 -6.24 -12.77
CA LEU A 373 7.69 -5.59 -13.67
C LEU A 373 8.94 -5.18 -12.91
N ILE A 374 10.07 -5.71 -13.34
CA ILE A 374 11.39 -5.38 -12.81
C ILE A 374 12.03 -4.35 -13.72
N ASN A 375 12.57 -3.29 -13.13
CA ASN A 375 13.39 -2.32 -13.82
C ASN A 375 14.75 -2.19 -13.11
N PHE A 376 15.83 -2.07 -13.89
CA PHE A 376 17.17 -1.82 -13.36
C PHE A 376 17.41 -0.31 -13.34
N ALA A 377 17.21 0.32 -12.19
CA ALA A 377 17.37 1.75 -12.03
C ALA A 377 18.71 2.06 -11.34
N PRO A 378 19.40 3.15 -11.73
CA PRO A 378 20.45 3.70 -10.87
C PRO A 378 19.82 3.98 -9.50
N THR A 379 20.41 3.43 -8.43
CA THR A 379 19.96 3.85 -7.10
C THR A 379 20.27 5.34 -6.89
N PHE A 380 19.51 6.00 -6.02
CA PHE A 380 19.70 7.41 -5.62
C PHE A 380 21.14 7.77 -5.20
N ILE A 381 21.99 6.76 -4.99
CA ILE A 381 23.43 6.89 -4.74
C ILE A 381 24.19 7.47 -5.95
N GLU A 382 23.62 7.63 -7.14
CA GLU A 382 24.39 8.09 -8.32
C GLU A 382 25.05 9.47 -8.10
N GLN A 383 24.37 10.42 -7.46
CA GLN A 383 24.97 11.74 -7.19
C GLN A 383 26.15 11.67 -6.21
N GLU A 384 26.03 10.90 -5.13
CA GLU A 384 27.12 10.73 -4.17
C GLU A 384 28.24 9.83 -4.69
N ALA A 385 27.90 8.74 -5.38
CA ALA A 385 28.86 7.87 -6.02
C ALA A 385 29.70 8.65 -7.05
N GLN A 386 29.06 9.57 -7.78
CA GLN A 386 29.76 10.47 -8.69
C GLN A 386 30.66 11.49 -7.95
N ARG A 387 30.24 11.99 -6.77
CA ARG A 387 31.09 12.84 -5.90
C ARG A 387 32.27 12.07 -5.30
N ALA A 388 32.05 10.83 -4.87
CA ALA A 388 33.04 9.97 -4.23
C ALA A 388 33.92 9.21 -5.25
N ASN A 389 33.63 9.32 -6.56
CA ASN A 389 34.25 8.53 -7.61
C ASN A 389 34.13 7.00 -7.36
N VAL A 390 33.00 6.61 -6.77
CA VAL A 390 32.57 5.23 -6.56
C VAL A 390 31.57 4.87 -7.68
N GLN A 391 31.54 3.60 -8.08
CA GLN A 391 30.54 3.13 -9.05
C GLN A 391 29.15 3.19 -8.39
N ALA A 392 28.20 3.91 -8.98
CA ALA A 392 26.82 3.93 -8.50
C ALA A 392 26.25 2.50 -8.44
N GLY A 393 25.62 2.15 -7.32
CA GLY A 393 24.88 0.90 -7.19
C GLY A 393 23.67 0.91 -8.12
N ILE A 394 23.33 -0.25 -8.67
CA ILE A 394 22.12 -0.42 -9.49
C ILE A 394 21.08 -1.10 -8.61
N GLY A 395 19.92 -0.50 -8.41
CA GLY A 395 18.82 -1.11 -7.67
C GLY A 395 17.85 -1.82 -8.61
N LEU A 396 16.93 -2.57 -8.01
CA LEU A 396 15.70 -2.94 -8.70
C LEU A 396 14.63 -1.96 -8.31
N GLU A 397 13.93 -1.46 -9.30
CA GLU A 397 12.66 -0.82 -9.16
C GLU A 397 11.60 -1.84 -9.56
N ILE A 398 10.65 -2.11 -8.68
CA ILE A 398 9.62 -3.11 -8.87
C ILE A 398 8.27 -2.42 -8.94
N ARG A 399 7.53 -2.66 -10.02
CA ARG A 399 6.10 -2.38 -10.12
C ARG A 399 5.36 -3.71 -10.03
N GLN A 400 4.54 -3.88 -8.99
CA GLN A 400 3.77 -5.09 -8.78
C GLN A 400 2.27 -4.79 -8.81
N GLU A 401 1.58 -5.42 -9.75
CA GLU A 401 0.14 -5.39 -9.88
C GLU A 401 -0.43 -6.72 -9.39
N ILE A 402 -1.40 -6.68 -8.49
CA ILE A 402 -2.04 -7.87 -7.92
C ILE A 402 -3.56 -7.75 -8.04
N TRP A 403 -4.20 -8.78 -8.62
CA TRP A 403 -5.65 -8.92 -8.66
C TRP A 403 -6.12 -9.97 -7.65
N LEU A 404 -6.72 -9.51 -6.56
CA LEU A 404 -7.30 -10.33 -5.50
C LEU A 404 -8.80 -10.51 -5.76
N GLN A 405 -9.31 -11.72 -5.54
CA GLN A 405 -10.74 -12.00 -5.63
C GLN A 405 -11.21 -12.72 -4.37
N ASN A 406 -12.37 -12.32 -3.86
CA ASN A 406 -13.09 -13.11 -2.87
C ASN A 406 -13.95 -14.15 -3.57
N THR A 407 -13.55 -15.40 -3.41
CA THR A 407 -14.17 -16.61 -3.96
C THR A 407 -15.28 -17.19 -3.07
N GLY A 408 -15.44 -16.66 -1.85
CA GLY A 408 -16.51 -17.00 -0.93
C GLY A 408 -17.78 -16.18 -1.14
N ASP A 409 -18.73 -16.34 -0.23
CA ASP A 409 -20.04 -15.66 -0.18
C ASP A 409 -20.19 -14.74 1.06
N GLN A 410 -19.09 -14.49 1.76
CA GLN A 410 -18.98 -13.64 2.94
C GLN A 410 -18.04 -12.46 2.64
N ILE A 411 -18.27 -11.30 3.24
CA ILE A 411 -17.35 -10.16 3.13
C ILE A 411 -16.05 -10.49 3.87
N VAL A 412 -14.90 -10.31 3.22
CA VAL A 412 -13.60 -10.62 3.82
C VAL A 412 -13.03 -9.39 4.50
N THR A 413 -12.72 -9.55 5.79
CA THR A 413 -11.83 -8.65 6.53
C THR A 413 -10.94 -9.43 7.51
N THR A 414 -10.08 -8.74 8.25
CA THR A 414 -9.26 -9.30 9.34
C THR A 414 -9.69 -8.67 10.66
N ASP A 415 -9.21 -9.21 11.79
CA ASP A 415 -9.44 -8.62 13.12
C ASP A 415 -8.52 -7.43 13.41
N GLU A 416 -7.57 -7.15 12.53
CA GLU A 416 -6.68 -6.01 12.64
C GLU A 416 -7.41 -4.74 12.21
N MET A 417 -7.30 -3.68 13.02
CA MET A 417 -7.80 -2.35 12.70
C MET A 417 -6.65 -1.49 12.18
N ALA A 418 -6.87 -0.83 11.05
CA ALA A 418 -5.95 0.18 10.53
C ALA A 418 -6.08 1.49 11.31
N THR A 419 -5.14 2.41 11.06
CA THR A 419 -5.05 3.72 11.72
C THR A 419 -6.32 4.57 11.53
N ASN A 420 -7.03 4.38 10.41
CA ASN A 420 -8.31 5.04 10.11
C ASN A 420 -9.52 4.44 10.85
N GLY A 421 -9.31 3.41 11.68
CA GLY A 421 -10.36 2.71 12.43
C GLY A 421 -11.13 1.67 11.62
N TRP A 422 -10.74 1.40 10.38
CA TRP A 422 -11.37 0.39 9.53
C TRP A 422 -10.66 -0.96 9.70
N PRO A 423 -11.38 -2.09 9.63
CA PRO A 423 -10.74 -3.39 9.64
C PRO A 423 -9.92 -3.57 8.35
N VAL A 424 -8.69 -4.04 8.49
CA VAL A 424 -7.85 -4.41 7.34
C VAL A 424 -8.54 -5.55 6.60
N ALA A 425 -8.70 -5.43 5.29
CA ALA A 425 -9.35 -6.45 4.48
C ALA A 425 -8.38 -7.53 4.00
N VAL A 426 -7.27 -7.08 3.44
CA VAL A 426 -6.19 -7.93 2.95
C VAL A 426 -4.85 -7.31 3.30
N ARG A 427 -3.88 -8.17 3.58
CA ARG A 427 -2.48 -7.84 3.80
C ARG A 427 -1.60 -8.55 2.79
N MET A 428 -0.47 -7.94 2.45
CA MET A 428 0.54 -8.49 1.55
C MET A 428 1.93 -8.15 2.06
N GLU A 429 2.80 -9.16 2.17
CA GLU A 429 4.19 -8.95 2.52
C GLU A 429 4.99 -8.67 1.26
N LEU A 430 5.69 -7.55 1.23
CA LEU A 430 6.67 -7.26 0.20
C LEU A 430 7.99 -7.97 0.53
N PRO A 431 8.89 -8.14 -0.45
CA PRO A 431 10.23 -8.67 -0.20
C PRO A 431 10.96 -7.95 0.93
N VAL A 432 11.78 -8.69 1.67
CA VAL A 432 12.67 -8.13 2.69
C VAL A 432 13.54 -7.02 2.09
N ASN A 433 13.79 -5.97 2.86
CA ASN A 433 14.55 -4.78 2.43
C ASN A 433 13.90 -3.99 1.29
N SER A 434 12.60 -4.16 1.04
CA SER A 434 11.91 -3.22 0.15
C SER A 434 11.84 -1.84 0.80
N PHE A 435 12.12 -0.80 0.02
CA PHE A 435 12.08 0.59 0.47
C PHE A 435 11.47 1.49 -0.61
N GLY A 436 11.17 2.75 -0.25
CA GLY A 436 10.52 3.70 -1.17
C GLY A 436 9.18 3.16 -1.67
N ILE A 437 8.37 2.61 -0.76
CA ILE A 437 7.11 1.93 -1.09
C ILE A 437 6.04 2.98 -1.36
N GLU A 438 5.42 2.87 -2.54
CA GLU A 438 4.30 3.70 -2.97
C GLU A 438 3.17 2.77 -3.41
N VAL A 439 1.96 2.97 -2.87
CA VAL A 439 0.77 2.24 -3.33
C VAL A 439 -0.05 3.18 -4.19
N VAL A 440 -0.14 2.87 -5.49
CA VAL A 440 -0.90 3.70 -6.43
C VAL A 440 -2.38 3.52 -6.14
N SER A 441 -3.03 4.60 -5.72
CA SER A 441 -4.44 4.58 -5.37
C SER A 441 -5.11 5.90 -5.70
N GLU A 442 -6.43 5.86 -5.91
CA GLU A 442 -7.24 7.07 -6.04
C GLU A 442 -7.50 7.76 -4.67
N SER A 443 -7.16 7.09 -3.56
CA SER A 443 -7.49 7.57 -2.21
C SER A 443 -6.40 7.23 -1.19
N ASP A 444 -5.74 8.26 -0.66
CA ASP A 444 -4.62 8.14 0.29
C ASP A 444 -4.97 7.39 1.58
N SER A 445 -6.26 7.30 1.95
CA SER A 445 -6.70 6.66 3.20
C SER A 445 -6.97 5.15 3.10
N ARG A 446 -6.90 4.57 1.89
CA ARG A 446 -7.25 3.16 1.69
C ARG A 446 -6.15 2.20 2.14
N TYR A 447 -4.89 2.58 1.91
CA TYR A 447 -3.76 1.71 2.15
C TYR A 447 -2.94 2.16 3.35
N GLU A 448 -2.46 1.19 4.12
CA GLU A 448 -1.50 1.41 5.20
C GLU A 448 -0.27 0.53 4.95
N VAL A 449 0.92 1.12 5.07
CA VAL A 449 2.18 0.38 4.98
C VAL A 449 2.79 0.32 6.37
N THR A 450 3.07 -0.89 6.85
CA THR A 450 3.71 -1.10 8.16
C THR A 450 4.92 -2.01 8.04
N MET A 451 5.84 -1.91 9.01
CA MET A 451 7.02 -2.77 9.07
C MET A 451 6.82 -3.87 10.12
N VAL A 452 6.80 -5.12 9.70
CA VAL A 452 6.82 -6.28 10.59
C VAL A 452 8.27 -6.65 10.89
N ASN A 453 8.57 -6.81 12.17
CA ASN A 453 9.92 -7.09 12.68
C ASN A 453 10.99 -6.09 12.18
N ASN A 454 10.60 -4.86 11.84
CA ASN A 454 11.45 -3.79 11.28
C ASN A 454 12.07 -4.05 9.89
N PHE A 455 11.78 -5.18 9.23
CA PHE A 455 12.44 -5.56 7.97
C PHE A 455 11.50 -6.01 6.86
N ILE A 456 10.26 -6.38 7.19
CA ILE A 456 9.28 -6.88 6.23
C ILE A 456 8.18 -5.83 6.09
N PRO A 457 8.14 -5.08 4.98
CA PRO A 457 7.06 -4.18 4.73
C PRO A 457 5.78 -4.95 4.39
N VAL A 458 4.68 -4.52 4.97
CA VAL A 458 3.36 -5.10 4.79
C VAL A 458 2.41 -4.02 4.31
N VAL A 459 1.87 -4.22 3.10
CA VAL A 459 0.81 -3.38 2.52
C VAL A 459 -0.53 -3.93 2.99
N LYS A 460 -1.35 -3.07 3.59
CA LYS A 460 -2.69 -3.38 4.09
C LYS A 460 -3.71 -2.59 3.29
N ASP A 461 -4.70 -3.25 2.70
CA ASP A 461 -5.89 -2.61 2.12
C ASP A 461 -7.00 -2.63 3.16
N THR A 462 -7.57 -1.47 3.49
CA THR A 462 -8.63 -1.33 4.49
C THR A 462 -10.04 -1.45 3.91
N TRP A 463 -10.17 -1.47 2.58
CA TRP A 463 -11.49 -1.62 1.99
C TRP A 463 -11.92 -3.08 2.06
N PRO A 464 -13.11 -3.40 2.59
CA PRO A 464 -13.64 -4.75 2.64
C PRO A 464 -13.75 -5.39 1.25
N LEU A 465 -13.45 -6.69 1.12
CA LEU A 465 -13.52 -7.41 -0.16
C LEU A 465 -14.83 -8.21 -0.22
N MET A 466 -15.81 -7.73 -0.99
CA MET A 466 -17.14 -8.33 -1.09
C MET A 466 -17.10 -9.64 -1.91
N PRO A 467 -18.08 -10.54 -1.72
CA PRO A 467 -18.21 -11.74 -2.54
C PRO A 467 -18.23 -11.48 -4.04
N GLY A 468 -17.35 -12.15 -4.78
CA GLY A 468 -17.23 -12.01 -6.22
C GLY A 468 -16.48 -10.76 -6.68
N ASP A 469 -16.18 -9.80 -5.79
CA ASP A 469 -15.40 -8.62 -6.15
C ASP A 469 -13.95 -9.02 -6.48
N THR A 470 -13.39 -8.32 -7.47
CA THR A 470 -11.96 -8.33 -7.78
C THR A 470 -11.38 -6.97 -7.42
N LYS A 471 -10.27 -6.97 -6.69
CA LYS A 471 -9.51 -5.78 -6.32
C LYS A 471 -8.13 -5.80 -6.93
N GLU A 472 -7.77 -4.68 -7.51
CA GLU A 472 -6.42 -4.39 -7.95
C GLU A 472 -5.66 -3.62 -6.86
N ILE A 473 -4.44 -4.07 -6.59
CA ILE A 473 -3.45 -3.37 -5.79
C ILE A 473 -2.22 -3.18 -6.67
N LEU A 474 -1.80 -1.93 -6.84
CA LEU A 474 -0.58 -1.58 -7.56
C LEU A 474 0.42 -0.98 -6.58
N VAL A 475 1.55 -1.65 -6.41
CA VAL A 475 2.63 -1.23 -5.50
C VAL A 475 3.91 -0.99 -6.29
N LEU A 476 4.57 0.14 -6.03
CA LEU A 476 5.92 0.42 -6.47
C LEU A 476 6.86 0.35 -5.27
N TYR A 477 8.03 -0.26 -5.44
CA TYR A 477 9.04 -0.31 -4.39
C TYR A 477 10.43 -0.57 -4.98
N TYR A 478 11.45 -0.32 -4.19
CA TYR A 478 12.84 -0.55 -4.56
C TYR A 478 13.45 -1.70 -3.76
N LEU A 479 14.36 -2.43 -4.38
CA LEU A 479 15.19 -3.46 -3.76
C LEU A 479 16.67 -3.18 -4.03
N PRO A 480 17.56 -3.43 -3.05
CA PRO A 480 18.99 -3.37 -3.28
C PRO A 480 19.41 -4.46 -4.27
N TYR A 481 20.27 -4.09 -5.23
CA TYR A 481 20.82 -5.01 -6.21
C TYR A 481 22.27 -4.65 -6.52
N THR A 482 23.04 -5.63 -6.96
CA THR A 482 24.45 -5.43 -7.31
C THR A 482 24.82 -6.29 -8.50
N ASP A 483 24.78 -7.59 -8.31
CA ASP A 483 24.95 -8.61 -9.35
C ASP A 483 24.04 -9.82 -9.16
N SER A 484 23.33 -9.89 -8.05
CA SER A 484 22.36 -10.94 -7.77
C SER A 484 21.35 -10.48 -6.73
N ALA A 485 20.14 -11.02 -6.81
CA ALA A 485 19.12 -10.90 -5.77
C ALA A 485 18.25 -12.16 -5.76
N ILE A 486 17.94 -12.62 -4.55
CA ILE A 486 16.89 -13.61 -4.31
C ILE A 486 15.67 -12.80 -3.86
N ILE A 487 14.57 -12.95 -4.57
CA ILE A 487 13.33 -12.22 -4.31
C ILE A 487 12.31 -13.24 -3.86
N GLU A 488 11.79 -13.04 -2.65
CA GLU A 488 10.75 -13.86 -2.05
C GLU A 488 9.58 -12.94 -1.67
N THR A 489 8.37 -13.31 -2.07
CA THR A 489 7.15 -12.54 -1.78
C THR A 489 6.07 -13.47 -1.28
N SER A 490 5.45 -13.13 -0.15
CA SER A 490 4.31 -13.86 0.38
C SER A 490 3.04 -13.09 0.11
N PHE A 491 2.12 -13.71 -0.63
CA PHE A 491 0.78 -13.16 -0.79
C PHE A 491 -0.10 -13.43 0.42
N GLY A 492 0.13 -14.52 1.16
CA GLY A 492 -0.78 -14.99 2.21
C GLY A 492 -2.10 -15.56 1.70
N TYR A 493 -2.26 -15.70 0.38
CA TYR A 493 -3.43 -16.26 -0.32
C TYR A 493 -2.96 -17.15 -1.46
N PRO A 494 -3.76 -18.14 -1.91
CA PRO A 494 -3.42 -18.93 -3.08
C PRO A 494 -3.29 -18.03 -4.32
N ALA A 495 -2.19 -18.18 -5.07
CA ALA A 495 -1.99 -17.46 -6.33
C ALA A 495 -2.19 -18.39 -7.52
N LEU A 496 -3.25 -18.13 -8.29
CA LEU A 496 -3.65 -18.96 -9.42
C LEU A 496 -2.72 -18.77 -10.61
N ALA A 497 -2.26 -17.53 -10.82
CA ALA A 497 -1.32 -17.16 -11.86
C ALA A 497 -0.40 -16.04 -11.37
N ALA A 498 0.84 -16.04 -11.87
CA ALA A 498 1.76 -14.94 -11.70
C ALA A 498 2.70 -14.84 -12.90
N GLU A 499 3.21 -13.64 -13.15
CA GLU A 499 4.12 -13.35 -14.26
C GLU A 499 5.22 -12.40 -13.79
N ILE A 500 6.47 -12.79 -14.00
CA ILE A 500 7.62 -11.93 -13.75
C ILE A 500 8.10 -11.38 -15.08
N LEU A 501 8.18 -10.06 -15.17
CA LEU A 501 8.55 -9.32 -16.35
C LEU A 501 9.97 -8.76 -16.16
N VAL A 502 10.93 -9.36 -16.88
CA VAL A 502 12.36 -8.99 -16.78
C VAL A 502 12.81 -8.32 -18.08
N PRO A 503 13.44 -7.13 -18.02
CA PRO A 503 13.98 -6.44 -19.19
C PRO A 503 14.95 -7.32 -19.98
N ASN A 504 14.97 -7.12 -21.29
CA ASN A 504 15.90 -7.80 -22.17
C ASN A 504 17.35 -7.35 -21.95
N ASP A 505 18.03 -8.00 -21.01
CA ASP A 505 19.40 -7.70 -20.62
C ASP A 505 20.22 -8.99 -20.43
N VAL A 506 21.47 -8.85 -20.00
CA VAL A 506 22.39 -9.95 -19.66
C VAL A 506 22.07 -10.61 -18.32
N VAL A 507 21.06 -10.11 -17.59
CA VAL A 507 20.61 -10.68 -16.32
C VAL A 507 19.85 -11.97 -16.58
N ARG A 508 20.28 -13.05 -15.94
CA ARG A 508 19.66 -14.37 -15.99
C ARG A 508 18.60 -14.49 -14.90
N PHE A 509 17.44 -14.99 -15.27
CA PHE A 509 16.36 -15.36 -14.36
C PHE A 509 16.45 -16.85 -14.01
N GLU A 510 16.30 -17.20 -12.73
CA GLU A 510 16.24 -18.58 -12.25
C GLU A 510 15.08 -18.76 -11.27
N SER A 511 14.25 -19.77 -11.50
CA SER A 511 13.26 -20.24 -10.54
C SER A 511 12.84 -21.69 -10.83
N GLU A 512 12.44 -22.40 -9.79
CA GLU A 512 11.77 -23.71 -9.91
C GLU A 512 10.26 -23.57 -10.17
N GLN A 513 9.67 -22.43 -9.77
CA GLN A 513 8.23 -22.16 -9.85
C GLN A 513 7.80 -21.60 -11.20
N PHE A 514 8.70 -20.92 -11.91
CA PHE A 514 8.42 -20.23 -13.17
C PHE A 514 9.05 -20.95 -14.36
N GLU A 515 8.54 -20.70 -15.56
CA GLU A 515 9.19 -21.08 -16.82
C GLU A 515 10.67 -20.65 -16.85
N THR A 516 11.54 -21.45 -17.48
CA THR A 516 12.99 -21.22 -17.41
C THR A 516 13.50 -20.24 -18.46
N GLU A 517 12.95 -20.24 -19.67
CA GLU A 517 13.49 -19.45 -20.79
C GLU A 517 12.81 -18.09 -20.94
N GLY A 518 11.54 -17.98 -20.50
CA GLY A 518 10.69 -16.81 -20.65
C GLY A 518 10.43 -16.43 -22.11
N GLU A 519 9.26 -15.89 -22.40
CA GLU A 519 8.91 -15.47 -23.77
C GLU A 519 8.89 -13.93 -23.88
N PHE A 520 9.32 -13.40 -25.03
CA PHE A 520 9.10 -11.99 -25.31
C PHE A 520 7.60 -11.75 -25.54
N ALA A 521 6.94 -11.21 -24.52
CA ALA A 521 5.50 -10.97 -24.55
C ALA A 521 5.15 -9.47 -24.51
N TYR A 522 6.08 -8.62 -24.07
CA TYR A 522 5.79 -7.20 -23.85
C TYR A 522 6.88 -6.27 -24.36
N ARG A 523 6.49 -5.00 -24.53
CA ARG A 523 7.36 -3.85 -24.69
C ARG A 523 7.07 -2.83 -23.61
N VAL A 524 8.11 -2.36 -22.91
CA VAL A 524 7.98 -1.23 -21.99
C VAL A 524 7.71 0.04 -22.79
N ASP A 525 6.76 0.85 -22.33
CA ASP A 525 6.48 2.16 -22.91
C ASP A 525 7.61 3.17 -22.63
N ASP A 526 7.48 4.38 -23.18
CA ASP A 526 8.48 5.44 -22.98
C ASP A 526 8.53 5.96 -21.54
N SER A 527 7.49 5.70 -20.73
CA SER A 527 7.46 6.05 -19.31
C SER A 527 8.20 5.04 -18.46
N GLY A 528 8.41 3.82 -18.96
CA GLY A 528 9.04 2.75 -18.20
C GLY A 528 8.14 2.10 -17.15
N LEU A 529 6.96 2.66 -16.93
CA LEU A 529 6.00 2.25 -15.89
C LEU A 529 4.95 1.30 -16.44
N GLN A 530 4.74 1.27 -17.75
CA GLN A 530 3.72 0.44 -18.37
C GLN A 530 4.32 -0.48 -19.41
N VAL A 531 3.68 -1.63 -19.56
CA VAL A 531 4.00 -2.60 -20.60
C VAL A 531 2.85 -2.71 -21.56
N ALA A 532 3.17 -2.74 -22.85
CA ALA A 532 2.22 -3.05 -23.92
C ALA A 532 2.48 -4.48 -24.41
N PRO A 533 1.44 -5.33 -24.52
CA PRO A 533 1.62 -6.67 -25.09
C PRO A 533 2.04 -6.58 -26.56
N LEU A 534 2.95 -7.45 -26.97
CA LEU A 534 3.36 -7.58 -28.37
C LEU A 534 2.21 -8.16 -29.20
N LEU A 535 2.05 -7.68 -30.43
CA LEU A 535 1.00 -8.22 -31.29
C LEU A 535 1.37 -9.64 -31.76
N PRO A 536 0.39 -10.55 -31.88
CA PRO A 536 0.66 -11.89 -32.39
C PRO A 536 1.33 -11.85 -33.77
N GLY A 537 2.53 -12.42 -33.88
CA GLY A 537 3.31 -12.45 -35.12
C GLY A 537 4.00 -11.13 -35.49
N GLU A 538 4.08 -10.17 -34.57
CA GLU A 538 4.92 -8.99 -34.72
C GLU A 538 6.40 -9.39 -34.86
N ASP A 539 7.07 -8.87 -35.89
CA ASP A 539 8.52 -9.01 -36.05
C ASP A 539 9.20 -7.92 -35.23
N PHE A 540 10.06 -8.32 -34.30
CA PHE A 540 10.79 -7.42 -33.42
C PHE A 540 12.27 -7.77 -33.39
N ASP A 541 13.10 -6.76 -33.18
CA ASP A 541 14.52 -6.95 -32.96
C ASP A 541 14.75 -7.43 -31.52
N GLU A 542 15.15 -8.69 -31.34
CA GLU A 542 15.49 -9.27 -30.02
C GLU A 542 16.63 -8.54 -29.30
N THR A 543 17.31 -7.59 -29.95
CA THR A 543 18.30 -6.71 -29.29
C THR A 543 17.70 -5.41 -28.75
N ASN A 544 16.40 -5.19 -28.97
CA ASN A 544 15.71 -4.01 -28.46
C ASN A 544 15.64 -4.06 -26.92
N PRO A 545 16.21 -3.08 -26.21
CA PRO A 545 16.21 -3.05 -24.75
C PRO A 545 14.81 -2.86 -24.15
N GLN A 546 13.85 -2.30 -24.90
CA GLN A 546 12.48 -2.12 -24.43
C GLN A 546 11.66 -3.43 -24.41
N LEU A 547 12.17 -4.52 -24.99
CA LEU A 547 11.50 -5.81 -24.92
C LEU A 547 11.64 -6.40 -23.52
N VAL A 548 10.61 -7.11 -23.10
CA VAL A 548 10.54 -7.72 -21.77
C VAL A 548 10.19 -9.19 -21.93
N ARG A 549 10.94 -10.02 -21.21
CA ARG A 549 10.65 -11.46 -21.10
C ARG A 549 9.66 -11.67 -19.98
N ALA A 550 8.60 -12.38 -20.29
CA ALA A 550 7.62 -12.89 -19.35
C ALA A 550 8.02 -14.29 -18.89
N TYR A 551 8.05 -14.49 -17.57
CA TYR A 551 8.21 -15.79 -16.95
C TYR A 551 6.91 -16.11 -16.22
N GLU A 552 6.15 -17.07 -16.74
CA GLU A 552 4.85 -17.47 -16.19
C GLU A 552 5.02 -18.51 -15.08
N LEU A 553 4.15 -18.42 -14.07
CA LEU A 553 4.06 -19.37 -12.97
C LEU A 553 3.53 -20.71 -13.50
N ARG A 554 4.26 -21.80 -13.22
CA ARG A 554 3.93 -23.14 -13.76
C ARG A 554 2.73 -23.80 -13.11
N GLU A 555 2.55 -23.56 -11.82
CA GLU A 555 1.53 -24.20 -10.99
C GLU A 555 0.97 -23.19 -10.00
N THR A 556 -0.29 -23.35 -9.62
CA THR A 556 -0.92 -22.54 -8.57
C THR A 556 -0.09 -22.61 -7.29
N LEU A 557 0.23 -21.43 -6.75
CA LEU A 557 0.98 -21.30 -5.50
C LEU A 557 0.00 -21.38 -4.31
N PRO A 558 0.17 -22.31 -3.37
CA PRO A 558 -0.61 -22.34 -2.13
C PRO A 558 -0.41 -21.09 -1.25
N ALA A 559 -1.37 -20.81 -0.37
CA ALA A 559 -1.37 -19.61 0.48
C ALA A 559 -0.18 -19.51 1.45
N ASP A 560 0.41 -20.65 1.82
CA ASP A 560 1.53 -20.75 2.76
C ASP A 560 2.90 -20.79 2.06
N GLN A 561 2.93 -20.65 0.72
CA GLN A 561 4.16 -20.63 -0.05
C GLN A 561 4.53 -19.22 -0.51
N TYR A 562 5.83 -19.01 -0.68
CA TYR A 562 6.41 -17.79 -1.22
C TYR A 562 6.59 -17.92 -2.73
N LEU A 563 6.29 -16.85 -3.44
CA LEU A 563 6.77 -16.66 -4.81
C LEU A 563 8.28 -16.39 -4.70
N SER A 564 9.12 -17.20 -5.34
CA SER A 564 10.58 -17.15 -5.22
C SER A 564 11.28 -17.26 -6.57
N PHE A 565 12.20 -16.33 -6.81
CA PHE A 565 13.08 -16.35 -7.98
C PHE A 565 14.40 -15.63 -7.69
N THR A 566 15.41 -15.91 -8.52
CA THR A 566 16.73 -15.31 -8.43
C THR A 566 17.06 -14.58 -9.73
N LEU A 567 17.55 -13.35 -9.60
CA LEU A 567 18.18 -12.61 -10.70
C LEU A 567 19.70 -12.72 -10.55
N LEU A 568 20.40 -13.04 -11.64
CA LEU A 568 21.86 -13.24 -11.66
C LEU A 568 22.50 -12.47 -12.83
N GLY A 569 23.49 -11.64 -12.52
CA GLY A 569 24.27 -10.88 -13.48
C GLY A 569 24.17 -9.37 -13.23
N ARG A 570 25.16 -8.64 -13.72
CA ARG A 570 25.12 -7.17 -13.71
C ARG A 570 24.33 -6.68 -14.92
N PRO A 571 23.34 -5.81 -14.74
CA PRO A 571 22.58 -5.29 -15.86
C PRO A 571 23.51 -4.43 -16.73
N SER A 572 23.36 -4.55 -18.04
CA SER A 572 24.11 -3.77 -19.02
C SER A 572 23.32 -2.57 -19.53
N VAL A 573 22.00 -2.57 -19.28
CA VAL A 573 21.09 -1.50 -19.67
C VAL A 573 20.24 -1.13 -18.45
N SER A 574 20.36 0.10 -17.98
CA SER A 574 19.28 0.70 -17.21
C SER A 574 18.25 1.18 -18.22
N LEU A 575 17.00 0.75 -18.10
CA LEU A 575 15.94 1.44 -18.81
C LEU A 575 15.89 2.84 -18.18
N GLU A 576 16.06 3.89 -18.99
CA GLU A 576 16.10 5.29 -18.54
C GLU A 576 14.65 5.76 -18.27
N VAL A 577 14.07 5.18 -17.20
CA VAL A 577 12.63 5.06 -16.97
C VAL A 577 12.08 6.20 -16.13
N MET A 578 12.83 6.67 -15.12
CA MET A 578 12.39 7.77 -14.28
C MET A 578 13.51 8.77 -14.06
N SER A 579 13.64 9.73 -14.97
CA SER A 579 14.27 11.00 -14.57
C SER A 579 13.33 11.65 -13.56
N PRO A 580 13.79 12.07 -12.35
CA PRO A 580 12.95 12.80 -11.39
C PRO A 580 12.22 13.98 -12.03
N GLU A 581 12.89 14.63 -13.00
CA GLU A 581 12.32 15.70 -13.84
C GLU A 581 11.07 15.27 -14.62
N ARG A 582 10.98 14.03 -15.09
CA ARG A 582 9.80 13.50 -15.80
C ARG A 582 8.67 13.14 -14.86
N GLN A 583 8.97 12.55 -13.69
CA GLN A 583 7.96 12.29 -12.65
C GLN A 583 7.33 13.61 -12.20
N GLN A 584 8.18 14.61 -11.91
CA GLN A 584 7.73 15.94 -11.51
C GLN A 584 7.00 16.68 -12.64
N SER A 585 7.39 16.48 -13.91
CA SER A 585 6.66 17.02 -15.06
C SER A 585 5.34 16.31 -15.33
N ALA A 586 5.23 15.00 -15.07
CA ALA A 586 3.99 14.23 -15.24
C ALA A 586 3.00 14.55 -14.11
N LEU A 587 3.47 14.64 -12.87
CA LEU A 587 2.70 15.12 -11.72
C LEU A 587 2.29 16.59 -11.91
N ALA A 588 3.18 17.46 -12.40
CA ALA A 588 2.86 18.85 -12.71
C ALA A 588 1.86 18.95 -13.87
N ALA A 589 2.00 18.15 -14.93
CA ALA A 589 1.05 18.14 -16.05
C ALA A 589 -0.34 17.59 -15.65
N ALA A 590 -0.40 16.68 -14.67
CA ALA A 590 -1.67 16.23 -14.08
C ALA A 590 -2.28 17.29 -13.15
N ALA A 591 -1.46 18.15 -12.54
CA ALA A 591 -1.91 19.25 -11.67
C ALA A 591 -2.28 20.54 -12.44
N ASP A 592 -1.67 20.80 -13.60
CA ASP A 592 -1.89 22.02 -14.41
C ASP A 592 -3.19 21.98 -15.24
N ASP A 593 -3.92 20.85 -15.26
CA ASP A 593 -5.18 20.73 -16.02
C ASP A 593 -6.42 21.28 -15.27
N ASP A 594 -6.24 21.77 -14.04
CA ASP A 594 -7.36 22.25 -13.19
C ASP A 594 -7.38 23.77 -12.89
N ASP A 595 -6.42 24.58 -13.37
CA ASP A 595 -6.35 26.01 -12.98
C ASP A 595 -6.15 27.01 -14.13
N ASP A 596 -7.10 27.09 -15.06
CA ASP A 596 -7.13 28.20 -16.02
C ASP A 596 -8.48 28.95 -16.02
N SER A 597 -8.68 29.78 -14.99
CA SER A 597 -9.70 30.82 -15.00
C SER A 597 -9.28 32.17 -14.36
N SER A 598 -8.24 32.85 -14.88
CA SER A 598 -8.24 34.34 -14.85
C SER A 598 -7.35 35.06 -15.90
N SER A 599 -7.99 35.39 -17.02
CA SER A 599 -7.90 36.61 -17.84
C SER A 599 -6.57 37.41 -17.98
N SER A 600 -6.01 37.40 -19.20
CA SER A 600 -5.68 38.63 -19.91
C SER A 600 -6.08 38.52 -21.40
N THR A 601 -6.73 39.55 -21.93
CA THR A 601 -7.48 39.48 -23.20
C THR A 601 -6.57 39.87 -24.38
N ASN A 602 -6.48 39.04 -25.43
CA ASN A 602 -6.79 39.38 -26.85
C ASN A 602 -6.05 38.50 -27.87
N LEU A 603 -6.83 37.63 -28.53
CA LEU A 603 -6.81 37.22 -29.96
C LEU A 603 -7.35 35.77 -30.06
N LEU A 604 -7.06 34.95 -29.05
CA LEU A 604 -7.53 33.57 -28.96
C LEU A 604 -9.05 33.48 -28.74
N SER A 605 -9.65 34.42 -28.00
CA SER A 605 -11.09 34.45 -27.72
C SER A 605 -11.98 34.66 -28.95
N VAL A 606 -11.48 35.29 -30.01
CA VAL A 606 -12.22 35.41 -31.29
C VAL A 606 -12.14 34.12 -32.10
N VAL A 607 -11.01 33.40 -32.03
CA VAL A 607 -10.83 32.08 -32.67
C VAL A 607 -11.59 31.00 -31.90
N LEU A 608 -11.57 31.02 -30.56
CA LEU A 608 -12.32 30.13 -29.68
C LEU A 608 -13.82 30.41 -29.68
N ALA A 609 -14.28 31.65 -29.87
CA ALA A 609 -15.70 31.91 -30.11
C ALA A 609 -16.17 31.33 -31.45
N GLY A 610 -15.31 31.36 -32.48
CA GLY A 610 -15.56 30.68 -33.76
C GLY A 610 -15.57 29.16 -33.64
N MET A 611 -14.64 28.59 -32.88
CA MET A 611 -14.52 27.15 -32.65
C MET A 611 -15.62 26.63 -31.71
N GLY A 612 -15.99 27.40 -30.69
CA GLY A 612 -17.10 27.11 -29.78
C GLY A 612 -18.46 27.12 -30.49
N LEU A 613 -18.69 28.03 -31.45
CA LEU A 613 -19.89 27.97 -32.29
C LEU A 613 -19.89 26.77 -33.25
N ALA A 614 -18.72 26.32 -33.73
CA ALA A 614 -18.61 25.12 -34.54
C ALA A 614 -18.86 23.84 -33.71
N VAL A 615 -18.35 23.79 -32.48
CA VAL A 615 -18.58 22.68 -31.52
C VAL A 615 -20.03 22.66 -31.05
N LEU A 616 -20.65 23.80 -30.75
CA LEU A 616 -22.08 23.88 -30.42
C LEU A 616 -22.97 23.53 -31.62
N GLY A 617 -22.55 23.87 -32.84
CA GLY A 617 -23.20 23.42 -34.07
C GLY A 617 -23.11 21.90 -34.24
N LEU A 618 -21.95 21.30 -33.98
CA LEU A 618 -21.74 19.85 -34.05
C LEU A 618 -22.49 19.11 -32.94
N ALA A 619 -22.49 19.64 -31.73
CA ALA A 619 -23.24 19.13 -30.58
C ALA A 619 -24.75 19.24 -30.80
N GLY A 620 -25.23 20.34 -31.40
CA GLY A 620 -26.63 20.49 -31.80
C GLY A 620 -27.06 19.49 -32.89
N VAL A 621 -26.17 19.19 -33.85
CA VAL A 621 -26.41 18.18 -34.90
C VAL A 621 -26.35 16.76 -34.33
N MET A 622 -25.43 16.47 -33.39
CA MET A 622 -25.34 15.21 -32.65
C MET A 622 -26.59 14.99 -31.78
N TRP A 623 -26.99 16.00 -30.99
CA TRP A 623 -28.18 15.95 -30.14
C TRP A 623 -29.48 15.83 -30.94
N TRP A 624 -29.57 16.47 -32.11
CA TRP A 624 -30.71 16.33 -33.02
C TRP A 624 -30.75 14.95 -33.72
N ARG A 625 -29.59 14.33 -33.96
CA ARG A 625 -29.50 12.92 -34.39
C ARG A 625 -29.90 11.96 -33.26
N GLN A 626 -29.47 12.24 -32.03
CA GLN A 626 -29.74 11.42 -30.84
C GLN A 626 -31.23 11.46 -30.45
N ARG A 627 -31.90 12.60 -30.62
CA ARG A 627 -33.34 12.75 -30.38
C ARG A 627 -34.24 12.06 -31.40
N ARG A 628 -33.71 11.58 -32.53
CA ARG A 628 -34.50 10.76 -33.47
C ARG A 628 -34.52 9.26 -33.13
N VAL A 629 -33.90 8.84 -32.03
CA VAL A 629 -33.85 7.42 -31.62
C VAL A 629 -34.56 7.13 -30.28
N ALA A 630 -34.95 8.14 -29.50
CA ALA A 630 -35.54 7.90 -28.17
C ALA A 630 -37.08 7.82 -28.20
N ALA A 631 -37.61 6.68 -28.65
CA ALA A 631 -38.78 6.08 -28.00
C ALA A 631 -38.26 5.15 -26.88
N PRO A 632 -38.94 5.04 -25.73
CA PRO A 632 -38.42 4.33 -24.56
C PRO A 632 -38.12 2.87 -24.88
N ALA A 633 -36.87 2.47 -24.70
CA ALA A 633 -36.45 1.08 -24.80
C ALA A 633 -36.83 0.36 -23.48
N PRO A 634 -37.54 -0.78 -23.56
CA PRO A 634 -37.71 -1.68 -22.42
C PRO A 634 -36.34 -2.26 -21.99
N ALA A 635 -36.28 -2.80 -20.76
CA ALA A 635 -35.16 -3.50 -20.13
C ALA A 635 -34.18 -4.19 -21.11
N PRO A 636 -32.86 -4.24 -20.82
CA PRO A 636 -31.87 -4.83 -21.71
C PRO A 636 -32.28 -6.28 -22.01
N ARG A 637 -32.87 -6.45 -23.19
CA ARG A 637 -33.05 -7.76 -23.79
C ARG A 637 -31.64 -8.31 -24.01
N PRO A 638 -31.45 -9.64 -23.93
CA PRO A 638 -30.27 -10.28 -24.51
C PRO A 638 -30.03 -9.64 -25.87
N ALA A 639 -28.78 -9.29 -26.17
CA ALA A 639 -28.39 -8.57 -27.39
C ALA A 639 -29.28 -9.06 -28.55
N ALA A 640 -30.05 -8.14 -29.14
CA ALA A 640 -31.12 -8.45 -30.10
C ALA A 640 -30.59 -9.04 -31.41
N ASP A 641 -29.29 -9.31 -31.50
CA ASP A 641 -28.65 -9.96 -32.63
C ASP A 641 -28.75 -11.50 -32.56
N GLY A 642 -29.36 -12.05 -31.49
CA GLY A 642 -29.64 -13.47 -31.40
C GLY A 642 -28.37 -14.33 -31.31
N TRP A 643 -27.23 -13.71 -31.00
CA TRP A 643 -25.99 -14.43 -30.83
C TRP A 643 -26.08 -15.30 -29.57
N GLN A 644 -25.90 -16.60 -29.75
CA GLN A 644 -25.79 -17.58 -28.67
C GLN A 644 -24.42 -18.22 -28.79
N PRO A 645 -23.71 -18.45 -27.67
CA PRO A 645 -22.46 -19.19 -27.72
C PRO A 645 -22.73 -20.59 -28.31
N PRO A 646 -21.77 -21.18 -29.05
CA PRO A 646 -21.91 -22.54 -29.54
C PRO A 646 -22.18 -23.49 -28.39
N ASN A 647 -23.03 -24.49 -28.62
CA ASN A 647 -23.30 -25.53 -27.63
C ASN A 647 -21.98 -26.26 -27.31
N PRO A 648 -21.53 -26.32 -26.04
CA PRO A 648 -20.28 -26.98 -25.64
C PRO A 648 -20.25 -28.47 -26.00
N ALA A 649 -21.42 -29.12 -26.19
CA ALA A 649 -21.51 -30.49 -26.70
C ALA A 649 -20.97 -30.67 -28.13
N ARG A 650 -20.64 -29.59 -28.85
CA ARG A 650 -19.93 -29.62 -30.14
C ARG A 650 -18.41 -29.74 -30.00
N GLY A 651 -17.88 -29.76 -28.78
CA GLY A 651 -16.48 -29.98 -28.48
C GLY A 651 -15.60 -28.73 -28.56
N LYS A 652 -14.35 -28.88 -28.09
CA LYS A 652 -13.31 -27.83 -27.98
C LYS A 652 -13.13 -27.03 -29.28
N GLU A 653 -13.09 -27.72 -30.41
CA GLU A 653 -12.87 -27.13 -31.73
C GLU A 653 -13.96 -26.13 -32.12
N ALA A 654 -15.22 -26.36 -31.71
CA ALA A 654 -16.34 -25.48 -32.01
C ALA A 654 -16.30 -24.18 -31.20
N LEU A 655 -15.80 -24.24 -29.95
CA LEU A 655 -15.63 -23.05 -29.11
C LEU A 655 -14.41 -22.22 -29.58
N LEU A 656 -13.30 -22.87 -29.94
CA LEU A 656 -12.15 -22.20 -30.54
C LEU A 656 -12.51 -21.50 -31.86
N ALA A 657 -13.31 -22.15 -32.71
CA ALA A 657 -13.81 -21.53 -33.94
C ALA A 657 -14.70 -20.31 -33.67
N ALA A 658 -15.47 -20.32 -32.58
CA ALA A 658 -16.30 -19.18 -32.21
C ALA A 658 -15.50 -18.00 -31.63
N ILE A 659 -14.40 -18.26 -30.91
CA ILE A 659 -13.46 -17.19 -30.53
C ILE A 659 -12.87 -16.56 -31.78
N ALA A 660 -12.41 -17.36 -32.74
CA ALA A 660 -11.86 -16.85 -34.00
C ALA A 660 -12.88 -16.03 -34.82
N GLU A 661 -14.16 -16.42 -34.81
CA GLU A 661 -15.24 -15.67 -35.47
C GLU A 661 -15.53 -14.33 -34.77
N LEU A 662 -15.47 -14.29 -33.43
CA LEU A 662 -15.60 -13.05 -32.65
C LEU A 662 -14.43 -12.09 -32.90
N ASP A 663 -13.21 -12.61 -32.94
CA ASP A 663 -11.99 -11.84 -33.21
C ASP A 663 -12.07 -11.21 -34.62
N ALA A 664 -12.44 -12.00 -35.64
CA ALA A 664 -12.60 -11.52 -37.02
C ALA A 664 -13.71 -10.46 -37.16
N ALA A 665 -14.85 -10.62 -36.46
CA ALA A 665 -15.93 -9.64 -36.48
C ALA A 665 -15.55 -8.32 -35.79
N TYR A 666 -14.71 -8.39 -34.74
CA TYR A 666 -14.19 -7.20 -34.07
C TYR A 666 -13.17 -6.46 -34.95
N GLU A 667 -12.24 -7.19 -35.58
CA GLU A 667 -11.27 -6.61 -36.53
C GLU A 667 -11.94 -5.96 -37.75
N ALA A 668 -13.04 -6.54 -38.23
CA ALA A 668 -13.84 -5.96 -39.31
C ALA A 668 -14.61 -4.69 -38.91
N GLY A 669 -14.67 -4.37 -37.60
CA GLY A 669 -15.48 -3.28 -37.05
C GLY A 669 -16.98 -3.57 -37.01
N ASP A 670 -17.38 -4.83 -37.21
CA ASP A 670 -18.78 -5.28 -37.16
C ASP A 670 -19.26 -5.49 -35.71
N LEU A 671 -18.33 -5.61 -34.76
CA LEU A 671 -18.61 -5.81 -33.34
C LEU A 671 -18.08 -4.66 -32.49
N ALA A 672 -18.91 -4.07 -31.63
CA ALA A 672 -18.45 -3.06 -30.67
C ALA A 672 -17.54 -3.71 -29.60
N ARG A 673 -16.49 -3.00 -29.18
CA ARG A 673 -15.48 -3.47 -28.20
C ARG A 673 -16.09 -4.13 -26.97
N ASN A 674 -17.05 -3.48 -26.32
CA ASN A 674 -17.67 -4.04 -25.10
C ASN A 674 -18.46 -5.32 -25.38
N THR A 675 -19.08 -5.44 -26.56
CA THR A 675 -19.79 -6.65 -27.00
C THR A 675 -18.82 -7.77 -27.33
N TYR A 676 -17.67 -7.46 -27.92
CA TYR A 676 -16.59 -8.39 -28.20
C TYR A 676 -16.06 -9.04 -26.91
N HIS A 677 -15.62 -8.24 -25.93
CA HIS A 677 -15.08 -8.78 -24.67
C HIS A 677 -16.11 -9.64 -23.92
N ALA A 678 -17.35 -9.16 -23.77
CA ALA A 678 -18.40 -9.90 -23.08
C ALA A 678 -18.75 -11.25 -23.75
N ARG A 679 -18.64 -11.35 -25.08
CA ARG A 679 -18.87 -12.62 -25.80
C ARG A 679 -17.69 -13.54 -25.72
N ARG A 680 -16.48 -12.99 -25.84
CA ARG A 680 -15.24 -13.76 -25.82
C ARG A 680 -15.05 -14.43 -24.46
N GLU A 681 -15.31 -13.72 -23.36
CA GLU A 681 -15.25 -14.29 -22.00
C GLU A 681 -16.26 -15.44 -21.82
N ARG A 682 -17.50 -15.30 -22.28
CA ARG A 682 -18.47 -16.42 -22.23
C ARG A 682 -18.04 -17.65 -23.02
N VAL A 683 -17.35 -17.49 -24.15
CA VAL A 683 -16.86 -18.65 -24.92
C VAL A 683 -15.64 -19.28 -24.23
N LYS A 684 -14.79 -18.47 -23.59
CA LYS A 684 -13.66 -18.97 -22.78
C LYS A 684 -14.14 -19.75 -21.55
N GLU A 685 -15.11 -19.24 -20.80
CA GLU A 685 -15.73 -19.94 -19.67
C GLU A 685 -16.21 -21.34 -20.05
N LEU A 686 -16.76 -21.50 -21.26
CA LEU A 686 -17.18 -22.81 -21.79
C LEU A 686 -16.02 -23.68 -22.28
N LEU A 687 -14.91 -23.07 -22.66
CA LEU A 687 -13.74 -23.74 -23.22
C LEU A 687 -12.84 -24.33 -22.12
N PHE A 688 -12.72 -23.64 -20.97
CA PHE A 688 -11.85 -24.06 -19.86
C PHE A 688 -12.07 -25.53 -19.44
N PRO A 689 -13.29 -26.01 -19.15
CA PRO A 689 -13.49 -27.40 -18.74
C PRO A 689 -13.10 -28.43 -19.81
N LEU A 690 -13.16 -28.05 -21.09
CA LEU A 690 -12.80 -28.93 -22.21
C LEU A 690 -11.29 -28.92 -22.52
N MET A 691 -10.54 -27.99 -21.93
CA MET A 691 -9.08 -27.97 -22.03
C MET A 691 -8.45 -28.88 -20.98
N ASP A 692 -9.07 -28.99 -19.79
CA ASP A 692 -8.59 -29.83 -18.70
C ASP A 692 -8.79 -31.34 -18.97
N ASP A 693 -9.91 -31.71 -19.61
CA ASP A 693 -10.22 -33.12 -19.96
C ASP A 693 -9.24 -33.76 -20.97
N ALA A 694 -8.41 -32.97 -21.66
CA ALA A 694 -7.42 -33.48 -22.62
C ALA A 694 -6.09 -33.89 -21.98
N ALA A 695 -5.87 -33.61 -20.69
CA ALA A 695 -4.56 -33.75 -20.05
C ALA A 695 -4.30 -35.11 -19.39
N TYR A 696 -5.28 -35.99 -19.21
CA TYR A 696 -5.06 -37.34 -18.65
C TYR A 696 -5.97 -38.41 -19.28
N PRO A 697 -5.52 -39.16 -20.31
CA PRO A 697 -6.03 -40.50 -20.50
C PRO A 697 -5.51 -41.34 -19.32
N GLU A 698 -6.37 -41.65 -18.35
CA GLU A 698 -6.08 -42.71 -17.39
C GLU A 698 -5.78 -43.99 -18.18
N ASP A 699 -4.55 -44.50 -18.02
CA ASP A 699 -4.11 -45.79 -18.53
C ASP A 699 -5.04 -46.89 -17.99
N GLU A 700 -6.03 -47.30 -18.79
CA GLU A 700 -6.65 -48.62 -18.65
C GLU A 700 -5.67 -49.69 -19.17
N ALA A 701 -4.95 -50.31 -18.24
CA ALA A 701 -4.39 -51.66 -18.36
C ALA A 701 -4.46 -52.41 -17.02
#